data_AF-A0A4D9EQH2-F1
#
_entry.id   AF-A0A4D9EQH2-F1
#
_cell.length_a   1.000
_cell.length_b   1.000
_cell.length_c   1.000
_cell.angle_alpha   90.00
_cell.angle_beta   90.00
_cell.angle_gamma   90.00
#
_symmetry.space_group_name_H-M   'P 1'
#
loop_
_entity.id
_entity.type
_entity.pdbx_description
1 polymer ?
#
loop_
_entity_poly.entity_id
_entity_poly.type
_entity_poly.pdbx_seq_one_letter_code
_entity_poly.pdbx_strand_id
1 'polypeptide(L)'
;MGAMKTPKRAKERVEGISHVLYSIANHRNRKEPFQRQNQSSWSNNSLVNSAHFTNLHVRTENKGAAAVSWQCADKTVFVHQQPRQCVSKETLQNIASGESSPCNITFGQYACAQSAWLQVFKDDFLESLYPCLSSKPISAMDSMYSILFFSKFHTNVLVAALEKFNNRVSRVPLSQEWNVIFFNGIWERILQMPDATSPPILSQWLKRLQPFVVNPKVFTCLRAKNTSCETLHKIVAALNGIYSNLTVEDQRNIYKGLKYYLTGDGPEQNCYNAALPSLSSTAWFANYLGSFMEHALVGDLQLFADEPTLQKFARDPVNLQLISNLSLPRETAVYYTSFLTSAPGFRLASLPDRLVCYLSPSAVSNLDRKDALNLARRITKNCVPGPMRRGTSEERPAPSLTTEERQVATLLVNKFEEFPPETLNALGQAAVGLSMSQIENGISDRNLKASLPSLSEVYGWNAEQSSTIVNKVFNSGYQILDAQNLVGLGSLVAGVSSGRLQSLPPKVILEAVKIPGFVKQIEIVPSALKMALVEKIASAAGSPVNLVKYVPDSLASYIPKSLLAFGNETPSVQELNQKLWSREQAAMFFDDVIKTESDFSRLSPSVLQGFICAAANEMETERFQQLAKAMKQKNVKLGEDQLSCLAKRVTLNGIPEDLDNYPKDMLLFLSPSDYAGTGSCQQYFRNIGEANIDLLQRDSPQRKQLLVEAFACLKIPGTLVSEENAEVLGHLVCDLGEEYIKSSNGSLLLQLNECESFVPSQEEAIRNVLSSGSTQFGPPSKWSASTLNELSGLFRLFDRNILQKIPQNVLTPWLKSFMHDSPLPREQLASIVKNLLPSRWKRAAECPADKTITEEVAMDELMPIYYTPEELQACLQGVTLVAHLAQMAQYPFTDQQLAVLKKKLDEMYPNGYPEKIIPNLGVISSFVTIDDIKKWNITSADTLAFLLSNEPPNEQAALIITKYTDLGNPLNVTALNAIGTRYICLLKEPQLKMIEPSNLKMAKSLDPSACLQSTKDILYPKAKQAFSDQRNQFPAYYNLIKPYLTGAPGEGLRALSKDNINMDIGTFMSLKKDSVLNLTADDIKGLLGLNLDDLKKQQSNSPAKDWIRLQRQSELDKLGIGLTGGIPDGYISIPPKFEKPTSASRALRTSVSTFHLLPALLLSFLLTSFLS
;
A
#
# COMPACT_ATOMS: atom_id res chain seq x y z
N MET A 1 -23.02 18.89 67.62
CA MET A 1 -22.13 20.07 67.79
C MET A 1 -21.43 20.29 66.45
N GLY A 2 -21.31 21.46 65.83
CA GLY A 2 -21.85 22.83 66.01
C GLY A 2 -21.38 23.64 64.77
N ALA A 3 -22.22 24.40 64.05
CA ALA A 3 -22.52 25.82 64.29
C ALA A 3 -21.28 26.74 64.33
N MET A 4 -21.16 27.88 63.61
CA MET A 4 -22.00 28.51 62.57
C MET A 4 -21.27 29.72 61.91
N LYS A 5 -21.73 30.21 60.74
CA LYS A 5 -21.66 31.62 60.23
C LYS A 5 -20.30 32.30 59.88
N THR A 6 -20.12 32.63 58.58
CA THR A 6 -20.00 33.98 57.94
C THR A 6 -19.56 35.21 58.79
N PRO A 7 -18.88 36.29 58.26
CA PRO A 7 -19.20 36.94 56.95
C PRO A 7 -18.15 37.89 56.22
N LYS A 8 -18.55 38.42 55.04
CA LYS A 8 -18.37 39.82 54.49
C LYS A 8 -17.00 40.47 54.11
N ARG A 9 -17.02 41.05 52.88
CA ARG A 9 -16.61 42.42 52.44
C ARG A 9 -15.14 42.84 52.11
N ALA A 10 -14.89 42.97 50.80
CA ALA A 10 -14.82 44.24 50.01
C ALA A 10 -13.56 45.16 49.98
N LYS A 11 -13.55 45.99 48.91
CA LYS A 11 -12.62 47.09 48.50
C LYS A 11 -11.29 46.63 47.90
N GLU A 12 -10.74 47.15 46.78
CA GLU A 12 -10.85 48.37 45.93
C GLU A 12 -9.53 49.17 45.98
N ARG A 13 -8.73 49.12 44.90
CA ARG A 13 -8.15 50.24 44.11
C ARG A 13 -7.07 49.70 43.14
N VAL A 14 -6.84 50.11 41.88
CA VAL A 14 -7.16 51.30 41.03
C VAL A 14 -5.95 52.24 40.83
N GLU A 15 -5.89 52.81 39.61
CA GLU A 15 -4.99 53.85 39.04
C GLU A 15 -3.57 53.42 38.58
N GLY A 16 -3.12 53.78 37.37
CA GLY A 16 -3.86 54.37 36.23
C GLY A 16 -3.03 55.02 35.11
N ILE A 17 -3.72 55.71 34.19
CA ILE A 17 -3.29 56.85 33.33
C ILE A 17 -2.42 56.52 32.08
N SER A 18 -2.57 57.13 30.88
CA SER A 18 -3.72 57.78 30.18
C SER A 18 -3.35 58.23 28.73
N HIS A 19 -4.35 58.63 27.92
CA HIS A 19 -4.30 59.56 26.74
C HIS A 19 -3.59 59.09 25.43
N VAL A 20 -3.87 59.56 24.18
CA VAL A 20 -4.83 60.50 23.50
C VAL A 20 -4.64 60.27 21.98
N LEU A 21 -5.53 60.46 20.97
CA LEU A 21 -6.99 60.51 20.67
C LEU A 21 -7.09 60.06 19.16
N TYR A 22 -8.03 60.31 18.22
CA TYR A 22 -9.34 60.97 17.97
C TYR A 22 -9.88 60.34 16.63
N SER A 23 -10.96 60.66 15.89
CA SER A 23 -12.22 61.44 15.96
C SER A 23 -13.11 60.86 14.83
N ILE A 24 -14.22 60.13 15.05
CA ILE A 24 -15.59 60.50 15.49
C ILE A 24 -16.56 60.94 14.36
N ALA A 25 -17.46 60.01 14.00
CA ALA A 25 -18.89 60.19 13.61
C ALA A 25 -19.24 60.96 12.28
N ASN A 26 -20.50 61.02 11.80
CA ASN A 26 -21.81 60.56 12.31
C ASN A 26 -22.87 60.40 11.18
N HIS A 27 -23.73 59.36 11.20
CA HIS A 27 -25.21 59.48 11.23
C HIS A 27 -26.03 58.20 10.95
N ARG A 28 -27.05 57.99 11.82
CA ARG A 28 -28.49 57.68 11.59
C ARG A 28 -28.92 56.96 10.27
N ASN A 29 -29.90 56.04 10.29
CA ASN A 29 -31.08 56.00 11.18
C ASN A 29 -31.68 54.58 11.43
N ARG A 30 -32.64 54.46 12.36
CA ARG A 30 -33.34 53.21 12.76
C ARG A 30 -34.75 53.09 12.15
N LYS A 31 -35.17 51.87 11.73
CA LYS A 31 -36.31 51.06 12.26
C LYS A 31 -36.85 50.00 11.29
N GLU A 32 -37.27 48.87 11.86
CA GLU A 32 -38.05 47.77 11.28
C GLU A 32 -39.57 48.00 11.55
N PRO A 33 -40.50 47.02 11.44
CA PRO A 33 -40.70 45.91 10.48
C PRO A 33 -42.16 45.90 9.92
N PHE A 34 -42.59 44.88 9.16
CA PHE A 34 -43.69 43.96 9.56
C PHE A 34 -43.89 42.77 8.59
N GLN A 35 -44.56 41.70 9.06
CA GLN A 35 -44.91 40.49 8.29
C GLN A 35 -46.34 40.54 7.72
N ARG A 36 -46.65 39.71 6.70
CA ARG A 36 -47.78 38.74 6.76
C ARG A 36 -47.76 37.67 5.66
N GLN A 37 -48.64 36.67 5.83
CA GLN A 37 -48.70 35.37 5.14
C GLN A 37 -49.75 35.34 3.99
N ASN A 38 -49.78 34.17 3.32
CA ASN A 38 -50.82 33.56 2.45
C ASN A 38 -50.47 33.59 0.95
N GLN A 39 -50.35 32.47 0.24
CA GLN A 39 -51.18 31.25 0.05
C GLN A 39 -52.25 31.38 -1.05
N SER A 40 -52.29 30.35 -1.92
CA SER A 40 -53.27 30.05 -2.99
C SER A 40 -53.37 31.06 -4.15
N SER A 41 -53.69 30.68 -5.40
CA SER A 41 -53.61 29.39 -6.13
C SER A 41 -54.01 29.60 -7.61
N TRP A 42 -53.79 28.60 -8.49
CA TRP A 42 -54.26 28.53 -9.90
C TRP A 42 -53.57 29.53 -10.88
N SER A 43 -53.52 29.32 -12.20
CA SER A 43 -53.58 28.11 -13.04
C SER A 43 -53.19 28.48 -14.50
N ASN A 44 -52.72 27.51 -15.29
CA ASN A 44 -52.72 27.44 -16.77
C ASN A 44 -52.78 28.74 -17.61
N ASN A 45 -51.78 28.93 -18.49
CA ASN A 45 -52.03 28.72 -19.92
C ASN A 45 -50.77 28.74 -20.80
N SER A 46 -50.88 28.08 -21.95
CA SER A 46 -49.87 27.99 -23.02
C SER A 46 -50.31 28.71 -24.29
N LEU A 47 -49.43 29.55 -24.86
CA LEU A 47 -49.44 30.03 -26.26
C LEU A 47 -47.95 30.14 -26.66
N VAL A 48 -47.40 29.52 -27.71
CA VAL A 48 -47.85 29.17 -29.07
C VAL A 48 -47.91 30.36 -30.03
N ASN A 49 -46.73 30.77 -30.52
CA ASN A 49 -46.35 31.10 -31.91
C ASN A 49 -44.96 31.80 -31.87
N SER A 50 -43.93 31.51 -32.68
CA SER A 50 -43.76 31.13 -34.10
C SER A 50 -43.34 32.32 -34.99
N ALA A 51 -42.46 32.02 -35.97
CA ALA A 51 -42.07 32.83 -37.14
C ALA A 51 -41.17 34.09 -36.99
N HIS A 52 -39.88 33.87 -37.28
CA HIS A 52 -39.13 34.48 -38.41
C HIS A 52 -38.27 35.77 -38.32
N PHE A 53 -37.11 35.63 -38.99
CA PHE A 53 -36.24 36.61 -39.69
C PHE A 53 -35.31 37.60 -38.93
N THR A 54 -34.04 37.19 -38.87
CA THR A 54 -32.80 37.98 -39.15
C THR A 54 -32.56 39.35 -38.50
N ASN A 55 -31.41 39.45 -37.83
CA ASN A 55 -30.26 40.08 -38.52
C ASN A 55 -28.90 39.55 -38.05
N LEU A 56 -27.87 39.69 -38.89
CA LEU A 56 -26.49 39.37 -38.52
C LEU A 56 -25.88 40.50 -37.67
N HIS A 57 -25.03 40.14 -36.71
CA HIS A 57 -23.88 40.96 -36.36
C HIS A 57 -22.65 40.06 -36.15
N VAL A 58 -21.59 40.33 -36.92
CA VAL A 58 -20.32 39.62 -36.84
C VAL A 58 -19.49 40.24 -35.72
N ARG A 59 -18.96 39.42 -34.81
CA ARG A 59 -17.87 39.82 -33.91
C ARG A 59 -16.71 38.86 -34.04
N THR A 60 -15.59 39.35 -34.56
CA THR A 60 -14.33 38.61 -34.66
C THR A 60 -13.53 38.79 -33.38
N GLU A 61 -13.28 37.72 -32.64
CA GLU A 61 -12.33 37.69 -31.53
C GLU A 61 -11.25 36.62 -31.77
N ASN A 62 -10.12 36.75 -31.06
CA ASN A 62 -8.83 36.22 -31.52
C ASN A 62 -8.64 34.70 -31.32
N LYS A 63 -7.80 34.12 -32.19
CA LYS A 63 -7.36 32.73 -32.11
C LYS A 63 -6.36 32.50 -30.96
N GLY A 64 -6.86 32.13 -29.79
CA GLY A 64 -6.14 31.24 -28.88
C GLY A 64 -6.36 29.78 -29.29
N ALA A 65 -5.44 28.87 -28.96
CA ALA A 65 -5.55 27.46 -29.34
C ALA A 65 -6.61 26.72 -28.50
N ALA A 66 -7.85 26.71 -28.98
CA ALA A 66 -8.91 25.90 -28.40
C ALA A 66 -8.64 24.40 -28.63
N ALA A 67 -8.70 23.60 -27.56
CA ALA A 67 -8.68 22.14 -27.68
C ALA A 67 -9.88 21.67 -28.50
N VAL A 68 -9.64 20.96 -29.61
CA VAL A 68 -10.71 20.54 -30.52
C VAL A 68 -11.48 19.38 -29.89
N SER A 69 -12.65 19.69 -29.33
CA SER A 69 -13.65 18.70 -28.92
C SER A 69 -14.15 17.95 -30.15
N TRP A 70 -13.70 16.71 -30.33
CA TRP A 70 -14.09 15.87 -31.47
C TRP A 70 -15.55 15.43 -31.34
N GLN A 71 -16.45 16.15 -32.02
CA GLN A 71 -17.88 15.84 -32.04
C GLN A 71 -18.21 14.64 -32.94
N CYS A 72 -19.15 13.83 -32.49
CA CYS A 72 -19.73 12.74 -33.27
C CYS A 72 -20.64 13.34 -34.36
N ALA A 73 -20.31 13.11 -35.64
CA ALA A 73 -21.04 13.74 -36.75
C ALA A 73 -22.53 13.35 -36.78
N ASP A 74 -23.39 14.38 -36.70
CA ASP A 74 -24.84 14.28 -36.86
C ASP A 74 -25.25 14.26 -38.34
N LYS A 75 -26.37 13.60 -38.65
CA LYS A 75 -26.89 13.41 -40.00
C LYS A 75 -27.41 14.70 -40.65
N THR A 76 -27.67 15.73 -39.85
CA THR A 76 -28.23 17.01 -40.32
C THR A 76 -27.24 17.89 -41.08
N VAL A 77 -25.92 17.69 -40.92
CA VAL A 77 -24.88 18.63 -41.42
C VAL A 77 -24.27 18.16 -42.75
N PHE A 78 -25.09 17.80 -43.73
CA PHE A 78 -24.64 17.55 -45.12
C PHE A 78 -24.67 18.84 -45.98
N VAL A 79 -23.99 19.90 -45.52
CA VAL A 79 -24.02 21.23 -46.17
C VAL A 79 -22.64 21.70 -46.63
N HIS A 80 -22.39 21.54 -47.93
CA HIS A 80 -21.44 22.31 -48.76
C HIS A 80 -20.00 22.57 -48.23
N GLN A 81 -19.28 21.54 -47.78
CA GLN A 81 -17.81 21.54 -47.84
C GLN A 81 -17.27 20.27 -48.50
N GLN A 82 -17.13 20.29 -49.82
CA GLN A 82 -16.29 19.32 -50.54
C GLN A 82 -14.81 19.66 -50.31
N PRO A 83 -13.92 18.66 -50.16
CA PRO A 83 -12.48 18.91 -50.10
C PRO A 83 -12.00 19.50 -51.43
N ARG A 84 -11.14 20.52 -51.36
CA ARG A 84 -10.84 21.42 -52.50
C ARG A 84 -10.25 20.73 -53.74
N GLN A 85 -9.68 19.53 -53.60
CA GLN A 85 -9.21 18.73 -54.72
C GLN A 85 -9.19 17.25 -54.33
N CYS A 86 -9.99 16.44 -55.01
CA CYS A 86 -10.12 15.00 -54.74
C CYS A 86 -9.06 14.19 -55.50
N VAL A 87 -8.64 13.05 -54.95
CA VAL A 87 -7.55 12.23 -55.55
C VAL A 87 -7.93 11.69 -56.93
N SER A 88 -6.98 11.69 -57.87
CA SER A 88 -7.18 11.15 -59.22
C SER A 88 -7.13 9.61 -59.25
N LYS A 89 -7.69 9.03 -60.31
CA LYS A 89 -7.62 7.58 -60.54
C LYS A 89 -6.17 7.08 -60.65
N GLU A 90 -5.30 7.83 -61.33
CA GLU A 90 -3.89 7.48 -61.53
C GLU A 90 -3.14 7.40 -60.20
N THR A 91 -3.29 8.39 -59.32
CA THR A 91 -2.61 8.36 -58.02
C THR A 91 -3.09 7.19 -57.15
N LEU A 92 -4.38 6.83 -57.20
CA LEU A 92 -4.89 5.62 -56.53
C LEU A 92 -4.29 4.33 -57.14
N GLN A 93 -4.09 4.26 -58.45
CA GLN A 93 -3.45 3.12 -59.11
C GLN A 93 -1.97 2.99 -58.70
N ASN A 94 -1.21 4.08 -58.66
CA ASN A 94 0.20 4.07 -58.25
C ASN A 94 0.39 3.72 -56.76
N ILE A 95 -0.58 4.06 -55.91
CA ILE A 95 -0.57 3.64 -54.50
C ILE A 95 -0.89 2.15 -54.37
N ALA A 96 -1.80 1.62 -55.20
CA ALA A 96 -2.12 0.19 -55.21
C ALA A 96 -1.01 -0.70 -55.81
N SER A 97 -0.18 -0.18 -56.73
CA SER A 97 1.03 -0.88 -57.21
C SER A 97 2.24 -0.77 -56.27
N GLY A 98 2.15 0.06 -55.22
CA GLY A 98 3.25 0.32 -54.28
C GLY A 98 4.26 1.36 -54.78
N GLU A 99 4.05 1.97 -55.95
CA GLU A 99 4.87 3.04 -56.54
C GLU A 99 4.71 4.39 -55.83
N SER A 100 3.75 4.52 -54.91
CA SER A 100 3.48 5.76 -54.18
C SER A 100 2.97 5.49 -52.76
N SER A 101 3.43 6.29 -51.79
CA SER A 101 3.00 6.14 -50.40
C SER A 101 1.52 6.53 -50.23
N PRO A 102 0.68 5.68 -49.61
CA PRO A 102 -0.70 6.03 -49.29
C PRO A 102 -0.82 7.24 -48.35
N CYS A 103 0.25 7.58 -47.63
CA CYS A 103 0.26 8.64 -46.63
C CYS A 103 0.50 10.04 -47.21
N ASN A 104 0.78 10.14 -48.52
CA ASN A 104 0.91 11.42 -49.23
C ASN A 104 -0.46 12.08 -49.52
N ILE A 105 -1.56 11.49 -49.06
CA ILE A 105 -2.94 11.89 -49.36
C ILE A 105 -3.74 11.98 -48.06
N THR A 106 -4.50 13.06 -47.90
CA THR A 106 -5.34 13.25 -46.70
C THR A 106 -6.60 12.37 -46.75
N PHE A 107 -7.11 11.97 -45.58
CA PHE A 107 -8.29 11.08 -45.49
C PHE A 107 -9.53 11.66 -46.20
N GLY A 108 -9.73 12.98 -46.16
CA GLY A 108 -10.79 13.65 -46.93
C GLY A 108 -10.68 13.52 -48.45
N GLN A 109 -9.47 13.39 -49.00
CA GLN A 109 -9.27 13.19 -50.44
C GLN A 109 -9.65 11.78 -50.86
N TYR A 110 -9.27 10.75 -50.08
CA TYR A 110 -9.77 9.39 -50.24
C TYR A 110 -11.31 9.34 -50.12
N ALA A 111 -11.87 9.99 -49.10
CA ALA A 111 -13.31 10.05 -48.89
C ALA A 111 -14.07 10.69 -50.06
N CYS A 112 -13.45 11.61 -50.81
CA CYS A 112 -14.09 12.21 -51.98
C CYS A 112 -14.03 11.33 -53.25
N ALA A 113 -13.00 10.48 -53.43
CA ALA A 113 -12.77 9.69 -54.64
C ALA A 113 -14.02 8.97 -55.18
N GLN A 114 -14.15 8.85 -56.51
CA GLN A 114 -15.28 8.11 -57.10
C GLN A 114 -15.24 6.64 -56.68
N SER A 115 -16.40 6.06 -56.36
CA SER A 115 -16.52 4.68 -55.87
C SER A 115 -15.93 3.64 -56.83
N ALA A 116 -15.96 3.93 -58.14
CA ALA A 116 -15.36 3.11 -59.19
C ALA A 116 -13.81 3.13 -59.19
N TRP A 117 -13.18 4.18 -58.66
CA TRP A 117 -11.71 4.28 -58.55
C TRP A 117 -11.19 3.62 -57.27
N LEU A 118 -12.01 3.58 -56.21
CA LEU A 118 -11.67 2.87 -54.97
C LEU A 118 -11.62 1.34 -55.14
N GLN A 119 -12.28 0.77 -56.16
CA GLN A 119 -12.25 -0.68 -56.47
C GLN A 119 -10.87 -1.23 -56.86
N VAL A 120 -9.87 -0.37 -57.05
CA VAL A 120 -8.48 -0.78 -57.28
C VAL A 120 -7.90 -1.44 -56.03
N PHE A 121 -8.25 -0.93 -54.85
CA PHE A 121 -8.04 -1.59 -53.57
C PHE A 121 -9.24 -2.51 -53.30
N LYS A 122 -8.98 -3.76 -52.94
CA LYS A 122 -10.02 -4.78 -52.74
C LYS A 122 -10.29 -4.94 -51.25
N ASP A 123 -9.83 -6.05 -50.67
CA ASP A 123 -9.92 -6.36 -49.25
C ASP A 123 -8.67 -5.88 -48.47
N ASP A 124 -7.79 -5.12 -49.11
CA ASP A 124 -6.51 -4.61 -48.58
C ASP A 124 -6.56 -3.11 -48.21
N PHE A 125 -7.57 -2.35 -48.64
CA PHE A 125 -7.59 -0.88 -48.52
C PHE A 125 -7.35 -0.33 -47.11
N LEU A 126 -7.91 -0.98 -46.07
CA LEU A 126 -7.68 -0.59 -44.68
C LEU A 126 -6.25 -0.87 -44.20
N GLU A 127 -5.64 -1.94 -44.71
CA GLU A 127 -4.24 -2.29 -44.43
C GLU A 127 -3.27 -1.36 -45.17
N SER A 128 -3.58 -0.96 -46.41
CA SER A 128 -2.82 0.06 -47.16
C SER A 128 -2.82 1.42 -46.45
N LEU A 129 -3.97 1.83 -45.90
CA LEU A 129 -4.09 3.10 -45.17
C LEU A 129 -3.48 3.06 -43.77
N TYR A 130 -3.38 1.88 -43.14
CA TYR A 130 -2.99 1.70 -41.74
C TYR A 130 -1.72 2.49 -41.31
N PRO A 131 -0.58 2.48 -42.04
CA PRO A 131 0.63 3.19 -41.62
C PRO A 131 0.44 4.71 -41.44
N CYS A 132 -0.53 5.27 -42.17
CA CYS A 132 -0.84 6.69 -42.22
C CYS A 132 -1.75 7.16 -41.08
N LEU A 133 -2.34 6.22 -40.33
CA LEU A 133 -3.25 6.44 -39.21
C LEU A 133 -2.53 6.39 -37.85
N SER A 134 -1.20 6.44 -37.86
CA SER A 134 -0.32 6.40 -36.70
C SER A 134 -0.30 7.72 -35.90
N SER A 135 -0.65 8.84 -36.53
CA SER A 135 -0.80 10.15 -35.89
C SER A 135 -2.28 10.46 -35.55
N LYS A 136 -2.51 11.53 -34.75
CA LYS A 136 -3.87 12.01 -34.46
C LYS A 136 -4.54 12.56 -35.73
N PRO A 137 -5.87 12.40 -35.90
CA PRO A 137 -6.61 12.97 -37.02
C PRO A 137 -6.48 14.50 -37.05
N ILE A 138 -6.57 15.07 -38.24
CA ILE A 138 -6.12 16.44 -38.53
C ILE A 138 -7.31 17.41 -38.58
N SER A 139 -8.54 16.91 -38.82
CA SER A 139 -9.73 17.74 -38.98
C SER A 139 -10.97 17.15 -38.32
N ALA A 140 -11.86 18.01 -37.81
CA ALA A 140 -13.17 17.59 -37.31
C ALA A 140 -14.05 16.99 -38.42
N MET A 141 -13.73 17.32 -39.69
CA MET A 141 -14.36 16.74 -40.87
C MET A 141 -13.98 15.27 -41.09
N ASP A 142 -12.93 14.74 -40.46
CA ASP A 142 -12.51 13.33 -40.63
C ASP A 142 -13.62 12.34 -40.19
N SER A 143 -14.45 12.72 -39.21
CA SER A 143 -15.70 12.00 -38.85
C SER A 143 -16.71 11.91 -40.00
N MET A 144 -16.89 12.99 -40.77
CA MET A 144 -17.81 13.03 -41.93
C MET A 144 -17.21 12.33 -43.15
N TYR A 145 -15.90 12.52 -43.37
CA TYR A 145 -15.14 11.83 -44.40
C TYR A 145 -15.16 10.31 -44.20
N SER A 146 -15.13 9.82 -42.95
CA SER A 146 -15.30 8.41 -42.63
C SER A 146 -16.64 7.85 -43.15
N ILE A 147 -17.76 8.51 -42.82
CA ILE A 147 -19.11 8.11 -43.29
C ILE A 147 -19.15 8.10 -44.83
N LEU A 148 -18.64 9.16 -45.47
CA LEU A 148 -18.61 9.26 -46.94
C LEU A 148 -17.72 8.19 -47.58
N PHE A 149 -16.57 7.87 -46.98
CA PHE A 149 -15.64 6.84 -47.46
C PHE A 149 -16.25 5.45 -47.37
N PHE A 150 -16.69 5.02 -46.18
CA PHE A 150 -17.27 3.68 -45.98
C PHE A 150 -18.58 3.45 -46.75
N SER A 151 -19.33 4.52 -47.08
CA SER A 151 -20.53 4.42 -47.94
C SER A 151 -20.26 3.82 -49.33
N LYS A 152 -19.02 3.91 -49.83
CA LYS A 152 -18.64 3.58 -51.20
C LYS A 152 -18.25 2.12 -51.43
N PHE A 153 -18.07 1.35 -50.36
CA PHE A 153 -17.66 -0.05 -50.43
C PHE A 153 -18.85 -1.02 -50.42
N HIS A 154 -18.72 -2.13 -51.16
CA HIS A 154 -19.66 -3.24 -51.08
C HIS A 154 -19.43 -4.05 -49.80
N THR A 155 -20.50 -4.62 -49.25
CA THR A 155 -20.50 -5.29 -47.93
C THR A 155 -19.49 -6.43 -47.82
N ASN A 156 -19.38 -7.27 -48.84
CA ASN A 156 -18.42 -8.38 -48.90
C ASN A 156 -16.95 -7.89 -48.89
N VAL A 157 -16.67 -6.79 -49.61
CA VAL A 157 -15.33 -6.16 -49.64
C VAL A 157 -14.99 -5.56 -48.27
N LEU A 158 -15.96 -4.87 -47.65
CA LEU A 158 -15.79 -4.30 -46.31
C LEU A 158 -15.58 -5.37 -45.23
N VAL A 159 -16.29 -6.50 -45.29
CA VAL A 159 -16.11 -7.64 -44.38
C VAL A 159 -14.70 -8.21 -44.47
N ALA A 160 -14.22 -8.51 -45.68
CA ALA A 160 -12.88 -9.07 -45.89
C ALA A 160 -11.77 -8.08 -45.48
N ALA A 161 -11.96 -6.78 -45.74
CA ALA A 161 -11.02 -5.75 -45.31
C ALA A 161 -10.91 -5.60 -43.79
N LEU A 162 -12.03 -5.70 -43.06
CA LEU A 162 -12.02 -5.68 -41.60
C LEU A 162 -11.34 -6.92 -41.00
N GLU A 163 -11.50 -8.09 -41.63
CA GLU A 163 -10.81 -9.31 -41.21
C GLU A 163 -9.28 -9.20 -41.37
N LYS A 164 -8.78 -8.68 -42.50
CA LYS A 164 -7.33 -8.39 -42.66
C LYS A 164 -6.85 -7.32 -41.69
N PHE A 165 -7.58 -6.22 -41.57
CA PHE A 165 -7.24 -5.09 -40.70
C PHE A 165 -7.10 -5.51 -39.24
N ASN A 166 -8.05 -6.29 -38.71
CA ASN A 166 -8.02 -6.72 -37.31
C ASN A 166 -6.76 -7.54 -36.98
N ASN A 167 -6.33 -8.44 -37.87
CA ASN A 167 -5.08 -9.21 -37.70
C ASN A 167 -3.82 -8.31 -37.59
N ARG A 168 -3.87 -7.09 -38.14
CA ARG A 168 -2.79 -6.09 -38.05
C ARG A 168 -2.93 -5.20 -36.80
N VAL A 169 -4.14 -4.76 -36.47
CA VAL A 169 -4.41 -3.97 -35.25
C VAL A 169 -4.11 -4.76 -33.97
N SER A 170 -4.31 -6.09 -33.97
CA SER A 170 -3.89 -6.96 -32.86
C SER A 170 -2.38 -7.03 -32.61
N ARG A 171 -1.55 -6.43 -33.48
CA ARG A 171 -0.09 -6.33 -33.30
C ARG A 171 0.37 -4.92 -32.93
N VAL A 172 -0.30 -3.89 -33.43
CA VAL A 172 -0.05 -2.48 -33.10
C VAL A 172 -1.41 -1.74 -33.06
N PRO A 173 -1.81 -1.14 -31.93
CA PRO A 173 -3.07 -0.43 -31.81
C PRO A 173 -3.07 0.90 -32.57
N LEU A 174 -4.24 1.31 -33.05
CA LEU A 174 -4.47 2.66 -33.60
C LEU A 174 -4.65 3.70 -32.48
N SER A 175 -4.51 4.99 -32.83
CA SER A 175 -4.87 6.08 -31.92
C SER A 175 -6.35 6.02 -31.53
N GLN A 176 -6.67 6.43 -30.31
CA GLN A 176 -8.05 6.38 -29.79
C GLN A 176 -9.01 7.20 -30.66
N GLU A 177 -8.53 8.31 -31.21
CA GLU A 177 -9.30 9.20 -32.06
C GLU A 177 -9.69 8.54 -33.39
N TRP A 178 -8.77 7.85 -34.07
CA TRP A 178 -9.10 7.09 -35.30
C TRP A 178 -10.10 5.96 -35.04
N ASN A 179 -10.02 5.28 -33.89
CA ASN A 179 -10.97 4.22 -33.55
C ASN A 179 -12.43 4.70 -33.49
N VAL A 180 -12.67 5.91 -32.97
CA VAL A 180 -14.02 6.52 -32.95
C VAL A 180 -14.47 6.94 -34.35
N ILE A 181 -13.56 7.56 -35.12
CA ILE A 181 -13.83 8.04 -36.49
C ILE A 181 -14.19 6.87 -37.41
N PHE A 182 -13.42 5.77 -37.39
CA PHE A 182 -13.67 4.61 -38.22
C PHE A 182 -14.94 3.88 -37.79
N PHE A 183 -15.18 3.68 -36.48
CA PHE A 183 -16.43 3.12 -36.00
C PHE A 183 -17.65 3.89 -36.52
N ASN A 184 -17.65 5.23 -36.41
CA ASN A 184 -18.76 6.08 -36.85
C ASN A 184 -19.12 5.83 -38.33
N GLY A 185 -18.13 5.80 -39.23
CA GLY A 185 -18.36 5.58 -40.66
C GLY A 185 -18.77 4.15 -41.01
N ILE A 186 -18.15 3.14 -40.38
CA ILE A 186 -18.50 1.73 -40.61
C ILE A 186 -19.89 1.42 -40.04
N TRP A 187 -20.24 1.96 -38.87
CA TRP A 187 -21.54 1.75 -38.22
C TRP A 187 -22.69 2.34 -39.05
N GLU A 188 -22.55 3.56 -39.57
CA GLU A 188 -23.53 4.13 -40.51
C GLU A 188 -23.67 3.30 -41.79
N ARG A 189 -22.59 2.67 -42.26
CA ARG A 189 -22.65 1.75 -43.41
C ARG A 189 -23.39 0.44 -43.07
N ILE A 190 -23.20 -0.10 -41.86
CA ILE A 190 -23.93 -1.29 -41.38
C ILE A 190 -25.43 -1.00 -41.23
N LEU A 191 -25.80 0.17 -40.70
CA LEU A 191 -27.21 0.58 -40.56
C LEU A 191 -27.96 0.76 -41.89
N GLN A 192 -27.26 0.83 -43.03
CA GLN A 192 -27.88 0.87 -44.37
C GLN A 192 -28.21 -0.53 -44.94
N MET A 193 -27.81 -1.61 -44.28
CA MET A 193 -27.98 -2.98 -44.77
C MET A 193 -29.27 -3.61 -44.22
N PRO A 194 -30.00 -4.40 -45.03
CA PRO A 194 -31.10 -5.22 -44.53
C PRO A 194 -30.66 -6.14 -43.38
N ASP A 195 -31.52 -6.29 -42.38
CA ASP A 195 -31.37 -7.19 -41.22
C ASP A 195 -30.08 -7.05 -40.38
N ALA A 196 -29.28 -6.00 -40.59
CA ALA A 196 -27.99 -5.83 -39.90
C ALA A 196 -28.10 -5.58 -38.39
N THR A 197 -29.28 -5.17 -37.89
CA THR A 197 -29.58 -5.08 -36.46
C THR A 197 -30.14 -6.38 -35.88
N SER A 198 -30.33 -7.44 -36.68
CA SER A 198 -30.71 -8.75 -36.16
C SER A 198 -29.56 -9.35 -35.32
N PRO A 199 -29.82 -9.97 -34.14
CA PRO A 199 -28.75 -10.40 -33.23
C PRO A 199 -27.66 -11.30 -33.83
N PRO A 200 -27.96 -12.29 -34.71
CA PRO A 200 -26.92 -13.14 -35.29
C PRO A 200 -25.98 -12.39 -36.23
N ILE A 201 -26.52 -11.48 -37.05
CA ILE A 201 -25.75 -10.68 -38.00
C ILE A 201 -24.97 -9.60 -37.25
N LEU A 202 -25.60 -8.93 -36.27
CA LEU A 202 -24.97 -7.91 -35.44
C LEU A 202 -23.80 -8.48 -34.62
N SER A 203 -23.92 -9.68 -34.03
CA SER A 203 -22.80 -10.32 -33.33
C SER A 203 -21.63 -10.66 -34.26
N GLN A 204 -21.90 -11.06 -35.51
CA GLN A 204 -20.85 -11.25 -36.52
C GLN A 204 -20.17 -9.94 -36.94
N TRP A 205 -20.88 -8.81 -36.93
CA TRP A 205 -20.28 -7.49 -37.15
C TRP A 205 -19.50 -6.98 -35.95
N LEU A 206 -20.02 -7.11 -34.72
CA LEU A 206 -19.31 -6.65 -33.53
C LEU A 206 -18.03 -7.45 -33.25
N LYS A 207 -17.97 -8.74 -33.62
CA LYS A 207 -16.70 -9.51 -33.70
C LYS A 207 -15.67 -8.87 -34.63
N ARG A 208 -16.11 -8.29 -35.75
CA ARG A 208 -15.26 -7.60 -36.73
C ARG A 208 -14.97 -6.14 -36.36
N LEU A 209 -15.74 -5.55 -35.44
CA LEU A 209 -15.53 -4.20 -34.91
C LEU A 209 -14.88 -4.17 -33.52
N GLN A 210 -14.49 -5.32 -32.96
CA GLN A 210 -13.90 -5.42 -31.62
C GLN A 210 -12.79 -4.38 -31.38
N PRO A 211 -11.77 -4.17 -32.26
CA PRO A 211 -10.71 -3.21 -32.01
C PRO A 211 -11.16 -1.74 -31.93
N PHE A 212 -12.36 -1.42 -32.42
CA PHE A 212 -12.95 -0.09 -32.31
C PHE A 212 -13.90 0.01 -31.10
N VAL A 213 -14.76 -1.00 -30.88
CA VAL A 213 -15.81 -0.99 -29.85
C VAL A 213 -15.25 -1.04 -28.43
N VAL A 214 -14.03 -1.55 -28.25
CA VAL A 214 -13.31 -1.49 -26.97
C VAL A 214 -12.88 -0.08 -26.57
N ASN A 215 -13.06 0.94 -27.42
CA ASN A 215 -12.89 2.34 -27.02
C ASN A 215 -14.19 2.90 -26.42
N PRO A 216 -14.22 3.33 -25.14
CA PRO A 216 -15.46 3.78 -24.49
C PRO A 216 -16.11 4.99 -25.18
N LYS A 217 -15.32 5.82 -25.88
CA LYS A 217 -15.80 7.00 -26.64
C LYS A 217 -16.72 6.62 -27.82
N VAL A 218 -16.72 5.35 -28.27
CA VAL A 218 -17.69 4.85 -29.26
C VAL A 218 -19.12 4.96 -28.74
N PHE A 219 -19.35 4.67 -27.46
CA PHE A 219 -20.68 4.72 -26.85
C PHE A 219 -21.18 6.16 -26.70
N THR A 220 -20.28 7.13 -26.54
CA THR A 220 -20.59 8.57 -26.66
C THR A 220 -21.18 8.90 -28.04
N CYS A 221 -20.65 8.33 -29.12
CA CYS A 221 -21.20 8.54 -30.47
C CYS A 221 -22.48 7.75 -30.76
N LEU A 222 -22.67 6.56 -30.19
CA LEU A 222 -23.97 5.87 -30.24
C LEU A 222 -25.06 6.70 -29.57
N ARG A 223 -24.74 7.29 -28.40
CA ARG A 223 -25.65 8.17 -27.64
C ARG A 223 -25.94 9.49 -28.37
N ALA A 224 -24.91 10.16 -28.89
CA ALA A 224 -25.06 11.41 -29.64
C ALA A 224 -25.91 11.28 -30.92
N LYS A 225 -26.05 10.06 -31.46
CA LYS A 225 -26.92 9.75 -32.62
C LYS A 225 -28.36 9.35 -32.22
N ASN A 226 -28.75 9.50 -30.95
CA ASN A 226 -30.05 9.07 -30.42
C ASN A 226 -30.38 7.59 -30.74
N THR A 227 -29.41 6.69 -30.55
CA THR A 227 -29.63 5.24 -30.73
C THR A 227 -30.75 4.77 -29.78
N SER A 228 -31.66 3.90 -30.24
CA SER A 228 -32.76 3.44 -29.38
C SER A 228 -32.29 2.42 -28.34
N CYS A 229 -32.93 2.38 -27.18
CA CYS A 229 -32.66 1.36 -26.16
C CYS A 229 -32.86 -0.07 -26.68
N GLU A 230 -33.82 -0.31 -27.58
CA GLU A 230 -33.97 -1.59 -28.26
C GLU A 230 -32.74 -1.96 -29.11
N THR A 231 -32.12 -0.97 -29.75
CA THR A 231 -30.85 -1.16 -30.50
C THR A 231 -29.69 -1.38 -29.53
N LEU A 232 -29.63 -0.66 -28.41
CA LEU A 232 -28.62 -0.88 -27.37
C LEU A 232 -28.70 -2.29 -26.79
N HIS A 233 -29.89 -2.80 -26.47
CA HIS A 233 -30.10 -4.17 -25.99
C HIS A 233 -29.57 -5.20 -27.00
N LYS A 234 -29.84 -5.02 -28.31
CA LYS A 234 -29.30 -5.88 -29.37
C LYS A 234 -27.76 -5.82 -29.45
N ILE A 235 -27.16 -4.65 -29.25
CA ILE A 235 -25.70 -4.47 -29.15
C ILE A 235 -25.15 -5.22 -27.91
N VAL A 236 -25.74 -5.01 -26.73
CA VAL A 236 -25.31 -5.65 -25.47
C VAL A 236 -25.40 -7.18 -25.57
N ALA A 237 -26.51 -7.73 -26.06
CA ALA A 237 -26.66 -9.16 -26.26
C ALA A 237 -25.59 -9.73 -27.23
N ALA A 238 -25.27 -8.98 -28.28
CA ALA A 238 -24.25 -9.36 -29.26
C ALA A 238 -22.80 -9.23 -28.72
N LEU A 239 -22.52 -8.27 -27.83
CA LEU A 239 -21.26 -8.14 -27.10
C LEU A 239 -21.10 -9.18 -25.99
N ASN A 240 -22.20 -9.55 -25.31
CA ASN A 240 -22.23 -10.61 -24.31
C ASN A 240 -21.78 -11.95 -24.93
N GLY A 241 -22.20 -12.21 -26.18
CA GLY A 241 -21.75 -13.35 -26.99
C GLY A 241 -20.28 -13.34 -27.45
N ILE A 242 -19.48 -12.34 -27.06
CA ILE A 242 -18.02 -12.33 -27.26
C ILE A 242 -17.22 -12.16 -25.96
N TYR A 243 -17.88 -12.03 -24.80
CA TYR A 243 -17.26 -11.64 -23.52
C TYR A 243 -16.04 -12.50 -23.13
N SER A 244 -16.10 -13.81 -23.37
CA SER A 244 -15.03 -14.78 -23.10
C SER A 244 -13.78 -14.63 -23.97
N ASN A 245 -13.87 -13.86 -25.07
CA ASN A 245 -12.81 -13.69 -26.06
C ASN A 245 -12.13 -12.31 -25.95
N LEU A 246 -12.60 -11.48 -25.01
CA LEU A 246 -12.06 -10.14 -24.72
C LEU A 246 -10.97 -10.22 -23.66
N THR A 247 -10.01 -9.28 -23.67
CA THR A 247 -9.12 -9.10 -22.52
C THR A 247 -9.88 -8.44 -21.36
N VAL A 248 -9.34 -8.55 -20.14
CA VAL A 248 -9.95 -7.93 -18.94
C VAL A 248 -10.08 -6.40 -19.09
N GLU A 249 -9.15 -5.75 -19.79
CA GLU A 249 -9.20 -4.31 -20.04
C GLU A 249 -10.16 -3.94 -21.18
N ASP A 250 -10.32 -4.78 -22.20
CA ASP A 250 -11.38 -4.63 -23.22
C ASP A 250 -12.78 -4.70 -22.56
N GLN A 251 -12.99 -5.69 -21.68
CA GLN A 251 -14.23 -5.83 -20.91
C GLN A 251 -14.51 -4.60 -20.06
N ARG A 252 -13.49 -4.12 -19.33
CA ARG A 252 -13.59 -2.90 -18.51
C ARG A 252 -13.90 -1.67 -19.35
N ASN A 253 -13.31 -1.52 -20.53
CA ASN A 253 -13.52 -0.37 -21.39
C ASN A 253 -14.88 -0.38 -22.11
N ILE A 254 -15.38 -1.55 -22.53
CA ILE A 254 -16.77 -1.69 -22.97
C ILE A 254 -17.73 -1.33 -21.82
N TYR A 255 -17.46 -1.79 -20.59
CA TYR A 255 -18.27 -1.41 -19.43
C TYR A 255 -18.28 0.12 -19.17
N LYS A 256 -17.11 0.79 -19.19
CA LYS A 256 -17.01 2.27 -19.10
C LYS A 256 -17.89 2.95 -20.16
N GLY A 257 -17.91 2.41 -21.39
CA GLY A 257 -18.75 2.90 -22.49
C GLY A 257 -20.25 2.69 -22.27
N LEU A 258 -20.67 1.49 -21.85
CA LEU A 258 -22.06 1.18 -21.51
C LEU A 258 -22.57 2.06 -20.35
N LYS A 259 -21.76 2.24 -19.30
CA LYS A 259 -22.06 3.19 -18.22
C LYS A 259 -22.29 4.60 -18.76
N TYR A 260 -21.36 5.15 -19.55
CA TYR A 260 -21.50 6.48 -20.14
C TYR A 260 -22.77 6.60 -21.02
N TYR A 261 -23.16 5.53 -21.72
CA TYR A 261 -24.41 5.53 -22.48
C TYR A 261 -25.63 5.70 -21.56
N LEU A 262 -25.69 4.91 -20.50
CA LEU A 262 -26.86 4.75 -19.62
C LEU A 262 -27.01 5.85 -18.55
N THR A 263 -26.00 6.71 -18.34
CA THR A 263 -26.03 7.75 -17.29
C THR A 263 -25.91 9.18 -17.85
N GLY A 264 -26.99 9.97 -17.82
CA GLY A 264 -26.92 11.43 -17.94
C GLY A 264 -28.22 12.10 -18.41
N ASP A 265 -28.09 13.25 -19.06
CA ASP A 265 -29.14 14.28 -19.09
C ASP A 265 -30.35 13.99 -20.01
N GLY A 266 -31.35 13.27 -19.49
CA GLY A 266 -32.72 13.29 -20.04
C GLY A 266 -33.68 12.24 -19.44
N PRO A 267 -35.00 12.46 -19.50
CA PRO A 267 -36.00 11.72 -18.72
C PRO A 267 -36.27 10.26 -19.13
N GLU A 268 -35.67 9.77 -20.22
CA GLU A 268 -35.83 8.38 -20.72
C GLU A 268 -34.49 7.60 -20.76
N GLN A 269 -33.37 8.20 -20.33
CA GLN A 269 -32.04 7.78 -20.80
C GLN A 269 -31.45 6.55 -20.10
N ASN A 270 -32.01 6.12 -18.97
CA ASN A 270 -31.58 4.90 -18.27
C ASN A 270 -32.17 3.61 -18.91
N CYS A 271 -32.83 3.72 -20.07
CA CYS A 271 -33.45 2.61 -20.80
C CYS A 271 -34.46 1.76 -20.01
N TYR A 272 -35.06 2.35 -18.98
CA TYR A 272 -36.17 1.79 -18.21
C TYR A 272 -37.24 2.84 -17.96
N ASN A 273 -38.50 2.47 -18.17
CA ASN A 273 -39.65 3.27 -17.78
C ASN A 273 -40.85 2.34 -17.54
N ALA A 274 -41.32 2.26 -16.30
CA ALA A 274 -42.41 1.37 -15.90
C ALA A 274 -43.76 1.69 -16.58
N ALA A 275 -43.94 2.91 -17.13
CA ALA A 275 -45.14 3.31 -17.85
C ALA A 275 -45.10 2.99 -19.37
N LEU A 276 -43.94 2.58 -19.90
CA LEU A 276 -43.77 2.26 -21.33
C LEU A 276 -43.55 0.75 -21.50
N PRO A 277 -44.47 -0.01 -22.13
CA PRO A 277 -44.34 -1.46 -22.28
C PRO A 277 -43.08 -1.96 -22.99
N SER A 278 -42.44 -1.11 -23.79
CA SER A 278 -41.15 -1.39 -24.45
C SER A 278 -39.93 -1.24 -23.53
N LEU A 279 -40.06 -0.55 -22.39
CA LEU A 279 -38.99 -0.25 -21.43
C LEU A 279 -39.33 -0.66 -19.99
N SER A 280 -40.44 -1.37 -19.75
CA SER A 280 -40.87 -1.81 -18.42
C SER A 280 -40.25 -3.15 -17.96
N SER A 281 -39.30 -3.70 -18.71
CA SER A 281 -38.67 -5.00 -18.42
C SER A 281 -37.78 -4.94 -17.17
N THR A 282 -38.02 -5.83 -16.20
CA THR A 282 -37.22 -5.97 -14.99
C THR A 282 -35.90 -6.72 -15.21
N ALA A 283 -35.72 -7.42 -16.33
CA ALA A 283 -34.47 -8.09 -16.75
C ALA A 283 -33.37 -7.09 -17.19
N TRP A 284 -33.36 -5.88 -16.61
CA TRP A 284 -32.55 -4.74 -17.05
C TRP A 284 -31.05 -5.02 -17.03
N PHE A 285 -30.52 -5.68 -15.99
CA PHE A 285 -29.10 -6.00 -15.93
C PHE A 285 -28.67 -6.95 -17.06
N ALA A 286 -29.46 -7.99 -17.36
CA ALA A 286 -29.21 -8.88 -18.50
C ALA A 286 -29.34 -8.16 -19.86
N ASN A 287 -30.34 -7.28 -20.00
CA ASN A 287 -30.62 -6.57 -21.26
C ASN A 287 -29.57 -5.50 -21.59
N TYR A 288 -29.01 -4.81 -20.59
CA TYR A 288 -28.20 -3.59 -20.80
C TYR A 288 -26.76 -3.64 -20.25
N LEU A 289 -26.41 -4.59 -19.39
CA LEU A 289 -25.02 -4.83 -18.95
C LEU A 289 -24.51 -6.24 -19.32
N GLY A 290 -25.33 -7.28 -19.21
CA GLY A 290 -24.89 -8.67 -19.38
C GLY A 290 -23.69 -9.01 -18.49
N SER A 291 -22.76 -9.82 -19.00
CA SER A 291 -21.53 -10.20 -18.28
C SER A 291 -20.59 -9.03 -17.97
N PHE A 292 -20.74 -7.87 -18.63
CA PHE A 292 -19.98 -6.66 -18.30
C PHE A 292 -20.33 -6.12 -16.90
N MET A 293 -21.40 -6.60 -16.27
CA MET A 293 -21.73 -6.33 -14.87
C MET A 293 -20.64 -6.82 -13.87
N GLU A 294 -19.74 -7.74 -14.25
CA GLU A 294 -18.55 -8.07 -13.44
C GLU A 294 -17.61 -6.87 -13.20
N HIS A 295 -17.75 -5.79 -13.97
CA HIS A 295 -16.95 -4.57 -13.84
C HIS A 295 -17.71 -3.43 -13.14
N ALA A 296 -18.95 -3.66 -12.70
CA ALA A 296 -19.80 -2.65 -12.10
C ALA A 296 -19.52 -2.44 -10.60
N LEU A 297 -19.43 -1.18 -10.19
CA LEU A 297 -19.29 -0.76 -8.79
C LEU A 297 -20.63 -0.34 -8.18
N VAL A 298 -20.73 -0.33 -6.85
CA VAL A 298 -21.94 0.08 -6.10
C VAL A 298 -22.45 1.47 -6.55
N GLY A 299 -21.53 2.44 -6.70
CA GLY A 299 -21.84 3.79 -7.16
C GLY A 299 -22.32 3.85 -8.61
N ASP A 300 -22.06 2.85 -9.44
CA ASP A 300 -22.59 2.79 -10.81
C ASP A 300 -24.06 2.35 -10.81
N LEU A 301 -24.39 1.34 -10.00
CA LEU A 301 -25.76 0.86 -9.84
C LEU A 301 -26.69 1.98 -9.35
N GLN A 302 -26.21 2.82 -8.44
CA GLN A 302 -26.90 4.00 -7.92
C GLN A 302 -27.12 5.12 -8.96
N LEU A 303 -26.39 5.11 -10.09
CA LEU A 303 -26.65 6.00 -11.23
C LEU A 303 -27.66 5.42 -12.23
N PHE A 304 -27.82 4.09 -12.26
CA PHE A 304 -28.70 3.40 -13.22
C PHE A 304 -30.18 3.42 -12.82
N ALA A 305 -30.53 3.37 -11.54
CA ALA A 305 -31.92 3.53 -11.07
C ALA A 305 -32.02 3.89 -9.58
N ASP A 306 -33.22 4.27 -9.14
CA ASP A 306 -33.56 4.39 -7.72
C ASP A 306 -33.59 3.02 -7.03
N GLU A 307 -33.31 2.99 -5.72
CA GLU A 307 -33.19 1.73 -4.98
C GLU A 307 -34.43 0.81 -5.08
N PRO A 308 -35.69 1.29 -4.98
CA PRO A 308 -36.89 0.47 -5.23
C PRO A 308 -36.98 -0.15 -6.63
N THR A 309 -36.30 0.42 -7.62
CA THR A 309 -36.20 -0.13 -8.98
C THR A 309 -35.04 -1.11 -9.10
N LEU A 310 -33.86 -0.80 -8.53
CA LEU A 310 -32.74 -1.74 -8.44
C LEU A 310 -33.14 -3.03 -7.70
N GLN A 311 -33.94 -2.92 -6.64
CA GLN A 311 -34.52 -4.07 -5.93
C GLN A 311 -35.44 -4.93 -6.81
N LYS A 312 -36.18 -4.34 -7.76
CA LYS A 312 -36.99 -5.10 -8.74
C LYS A 312 -36.11 -5.78 -9.77
N PHE A 313 -35.08 -5.09 -10.27
CA PHE A 313 -34.11 -5.69 -11.19
C PHE A 313 -33.37 -6.86 -10.53
N ALA A 314 -32.90 -6.71 -9.30
CA ALA A 314 -32.14 -7.75 -8.60
C ALA A 314 -32.93 -9.08 -8.46
N ARG A 315 -34.26 -8.97 -8.29
CA ARG A 315 -35.18 -10.10 -8.09
C ARG A 315 -35.70 -10.73 -9.39
N ASP A 316 -35.39 -10.16 -10.55
CA ASP A 316 -35.80 -10.73 -11.83
C ASP A 316 -35.12 -12.10 -12.08
N PRO A 317 -35.85 -13.17 -12.46
CA PRO A 317 -35.26 -14.49 -12.68
C PRO A 317 -34.11 -14.52 -13.70
N VAL A 318 -34.16 -13.67 -14.73
CA VAL A 318 -33.11 -13.60 -15.76
C VAL A 318 -31.84 -12.95 -15.18
N ASN A 319 -32.00 -11.91 -14.37
CA ASN A 319 -30.88 -11.27 -13.69
C ASN A 319 -30.28 -12.17 -12.59
N LEU A 320 -31.12 -12.93 -11.85
CA LEU A 320 -30.64 -13.95 -10.91
C LEU A 320 -29.86 -15.06 -11.63
N GLN A 321 -30.33 -15.53 -12.79
CA GLN A 321 -29.60 -16.49 -13.62
C GLN A 321 -28.27 -15.91 -14.13
N LEU A 322 -28.24 -14.65 -14.57
CA LEU A 322 -27.01 -13.95 -14.91
C LEU A 322 -26.02 -13.95 -13.73
N ILE A 323 -26.41 -13.41 -12.57
CA ILE A 323 -25.52 -13.28 -11.40
C ILE A 323 -25.04 -14.63 -10.87
N SER A 324 -25.82 -15.71 -10.98
CA SER A 324 -25.35 -17.05 -10.63
C SER A 324 -24.15 -17.55 -11.45
N ASN A 325 -23.86 -16.90 -12.59
CA ASN A 325 -22.73 -17.19 -13.46
C ASN A 325 -21.60 -16.14 -13.41
N LEU A 326 -21.83 -14.96 -12.80
CA LEU A 326 -20.86 -13.86 -12.74
C LEU A 326 -20.03 -13.83 -11.45
N SER A 327 -18.83 -13.26 -11.52
CA SER A 327 -17.96 -12.94 -10.40
C SER A 327 -17.92 -11.43 -10.17
N LEU A 328 -18.93 -10.92 -9.44
CA LEU A 328 -19.03 -9.50 -9.09
C LEU A 328 -17.89 -9.05 -8.13
N PRO A 329 -17.52 -7.76 -8.13
CA PRO A 329 -16.68 -7.18 -7.07
C PRO A 329 -17.34 -7.33 -5.69
N ARG A 330 -16.55 -7.50 -4.61
CA ARG A 330 -17.06 -7.80 -3.26
C ARG A 330 -18.14 -6.82 -2.79
N GLU A 331 -17.88 -5.50 -2.91
CA GLU A 331 -18.84 -4.46 -2.53
C GLU A 331 -20.17 -4.58 -3.30
N THR A 332 -20.08 -4.74 -4.62
CA THR A 332 -21.23 -4.91 -5.52
C THR A 332 -22.01 -6.19 -5.22
N ALA A 333 -21.32 -7.27 -4.86
CA ALA A 333 -21.93 -8.53 -4.48
C ALA A 333 -22.68 -8.45 -3.14
N VAL A 334 -22.12 -7.77 -2.14
CA VAL A 334 -22.79 -7.47 -0.85
C VAL A 334 -24.02 -6.58 -1.09
N TYR A 335 -23.87 -5.50 -1.87
CA TYR A 335 -24.97 -4.58 -2.18
C TYR A 335 -26.12 -5.28 -2.92
N TYR A 336 -25.82 -6.05 -3.98
CA TYR A 336 -26.82 -6.85 -4.70
C TYR A 336 -27.50 -7.89 -3.81
N THR A 337 -26.74 -8.57 -2.94
CA THR A 337 -27.29 -9.55 -1.99
C THR A 337 -28.26 -8.89 -1.01
N SER A 338 -27.94 -7.68 -0.53
CA SER A 338 -28.82 -6.91 0.36
C SER A 338 -30.20 -6.60 -0.25
N PHE A 339 -30.29 -6.35 -1.56
CA PHE A 339 -31.56 -6.14 -2.27
C PHE A 339 -32.44 -7.39 -2.35
N LEU A 340 -31.83 -8.58 -2.27
CA LEU A 340 -32.53 -9.85 -2.21
C LEU A 340 -32.99 -10.15 -0.77
N THR A 341 -32.11 -9.98 0.22
CA THR A 341 -32.37 -10.41 1.60
C THR A 341 -33.22 -9.43 2.41
N SER A 342 -33.20 -8.13 2.09
CA SER A 342 -34.11 -7.13 2.68
C SER A 342 -35.57 -7.27 2.20
N ALA A 343 -35.82 -8.12 1.20
CA ALA A 343 -37.11 -8.24 0.55
C ALA A 343 -38.15 -9.00 1.41
N PRO A 344 -39.34 -8.43 1.67
CA PRO A 344 -40.43 -9.17 2.30
C PRO A 344 -40.77 -10.44 1.52
N GLY A 345 -40.62 -11.60 2.16
CA GLY A 345 -40.98 -12.91 1.60
C GLY A 345 -39.92 -13.59 0.71
N PHE A 346 -38.73 -13.01 0.51
CA PHE A 346 -37.65 -13.72 -0.19
C PHE A 346 -37.13 -14.91 0.63
N ARG A 347 -36.87 -16.04 -0.02
CA ARG A 347 -36.38 -17.26 0.62
C ARG A 347 -34.86 -17.37 0.44
N LEU A 348 -34.11 -17.41 1.53
CA LEU A 348 -32.66 -17.62 1.50
C LEU A 348 -32.24 -18.93 0.80
N ALA A 349 -33.11 -19.94 0.80
CA ALA A 349 -32.94 -21.18 0.03
C ALA A 349 -32.84 -20.96 -1.50
N SER A 350 -33.42 -19.86 -2.03
CA SER A 350 -33.35 -19.48 -3.46
C SER A 350 -32.27 -18.43 -3.79
N LEU A 351 -31.47 -18.00 -2.83
CA LEU A 351 -30.29 -17.17 -3.10
C LEU A 351 -29.28 -17.98 -3.95
N PRO A 352 -28.68 -17.45 -5.03
CA PRO A 352 -27.63 -18.14 -5.78
C PRO A 352 -26.42 -18.51 -4.90
N ASP A 353 -25.82 -19.69 -5.13
CA ASP A 353 -24.68 -20.17 -4.32
C ASP A 353 -23.48 -19.19 -4.32
N ARG A 354 -23.27 -18.43 -5.41
CA ARG A 354 -22.24 -17.35 -5.49
C ARG A 354 -22.50 -16.15 -4.56
N LEU A 355 -23.73 -15.95 -4.08
CA LEU A 355 -24.09 -14.83 -3.20
C LEU A 355 -24.16 -15.22 -1.71
N VAL A 356 -24.02 -16.50 -1.38
CA VAL A 356 -24.12 -17.01 0.01
C VAL A 356 -23.05 -16.42 0.93
N CYS A 357 -21.89 -16.04 0.39
CA CYS A 357 -20.76 -15.48 1.14
C CYS A 357 -20.87 -13.96 1.35
N TYR A 358 -21.85 -13.30 0.74
CA TYR A 358 -22.06 -11.85 0.79
C TYR A 358 -23.34 -11.48 1.56
N LEU A 359 -23.77 -12.37 2.47
CA LEU A 359 -24.95 -12.19 3.31
C LEU A 359 -24.74 -11.10 4.38
N SER A 360 -25.79 -10.31 4.61
CA SER A 360 -25.86 -9.41 5.76
C SER A 360 -26.28 -10.15 7.03
N PRO A 361 -25.85 -9.71 8.24
CA PRO A 361 -26.29 -10.28 9.52
C PRO A 361 -27.83 -10.27 9.65
N SER A 362 -28.44 -9.16 9.22
CA SER A 362 -29.89 -8.95 9.19
C SER A 362 -30.65 -10.04 8.41
N ALA A 363 -30.05 -10.66 7.39
CA ALA A 363 -30.67 -11.71 6.60
C ALA A 363 -30.88 -13.01 7.41
N VAL A 364 -29.94 -13.36 8.29
CA VAL A 364 -29.96 -14.62 9.06
C VAL A 364 -30.63 -14.50 10.43
N SER A 365 -30.85 -13.27 10.90
CA SER A 365 -31.50 -12.91 12.17
C SER A 365 -32.73 -13.77 12.53
N ASN A 366 -33.63 -14.00 11.58
CA ASN A 366 -34.92 -14.66 11.78
C ASN A 366 -34.98 -16.14 11.35
N LEU A 367 -33.84 -16.79 11.09
CA LEU A 367 -33.81 -18.22 10.74
C LEU A 367 -34.14 -19.14 11.93
N ASP A 368 -34.79 -20.27 11.62
CA ASP A 368 -34.95 -21.40 12.53
C ASP A 368 -33.70 -22.31 12.56
N ARG A 369 -33.67 -23.28 13.49
CA ARG A 369 -32.53 -24.21 13.67
C ARG A 369 -32.22 -25.08 12.44
N LYS A 370 -33.23 -25.45 11.65
CA LYS A 370 -33.08 -26.33 10.49
C LYS A 370 -32.53 -25.55 9.29
N ASP A 371 -33.10 -24.38 9.02
CA ASP A 371 -32.65 -23.54 7.93
C ASP A 371 -31.31 -22.85 8.23
N ALA A 372 -30.99 -22.58 9.50
CA ALA A 372 -29.65 -22.20 9.93
C ALA A 372 -28.59 -23.28 9.59
N LEU A 373 -28.84 -24.56 9.91
CA LEU A 373 -27.91 -25.65 9.52
C LEU A 373 -27.83 -25.84 8.00
N ASN A 374 -28.95 -25.70 7.27
CA ASN A 374 -28.93 -25.78 5.82
C ASN A 374 -28.11 -24.65 5.18
N LEU A 375 -28.18 -23.44 5.74
CA LEU A 375 -27.36 -22.31 5.30
C LEU A 375 -25.88 -22.48 5.69
N ALA A 376 -25.58 -22.92 6.91
CA ALA A 376 -24.22 -23.19 7.37
C ALA A 376 -23.48 -24.22 6.48
N ARG A 377 -24.19 -25.28 6.05
CA ARG A 377 -23.68 -26.23 5.05
C ARG A 377 -23.41 -25.60 3.68
N ARG A 378 -24.26 -24.67 3.22
CA ARG A 378 -24.06 -23.94 1.95
C ARG A 378 -22.89 -22.95 2.03
N ILE A 379 -22.71 -22.28 3.17
CA ILE A 379 -21.53 -21.44 3.44
C ILE A 379 -20.28 -22.32 3.38
N THR A 380 -20.24 -23.40 4.15
CA THR A 380 -19.10 -24.34 4.18
C THR A 380 -18.73 -24.91 2.81
N LYS A 381 -19.73 -25.22 1.97
CA LYS A 381 -19.51 -25.75 0.62
C LYS A 381 -18.98 -24.70 -0.39
N ASN A 382 -19.47 -23.47 -0.32
CA ASN A 382 -19.31 -22.48 -1.40
C ASN A 382 -18.35 -21.33 -1.05
N CYS A 383 -18.17 -21.02 0.23
CA CYS A 383 -17.33 -19.92 0.72
C CYS A 383 -15.92 -20.41 1.08
N VAL A 384 -15.31 -21.15 0.18
CA VAL A 384 -13.92 -21.62 0.32
C VAL A 384 -12.97 -20.48 -0.09
N PRO A 385 -11.91 -20.17 0.69
CA PRO A 385 -10.89 -19.19 0.31
C PRO A 385 -10.30 -19.47 -1.07
N GLY A 386 -10.68 -18.64 -2.05
CA GLY A 386 -10.22 -18.77 -3.42
C GLY A 386 -8.74 -18.38 -3.56
N PRO A 387 -7.97 -19.04 -4.45
CA PRO A 387 -6.61 -18.60 -4.75
C PRO A 387 -6.64 -17.21 -5.38
N MET A 388 -5.86 -16.27 -4.84
CA MET A 388 -5.75 -14.92 -5.40
C MET A 388 -5.37 -14.97 -6.88
N ARG A 389 -6.06 -14.19 -7.72
CA ARG A 389 -5.63 -13.94 -9.11
C ARG A 389 -4.31 -13.15 -9.05
N ARG A 390 -3.21 -13.83 -9.39
CA ARG A 390 -1.84 -13.28 -9.44
C ARG A 390 -1.79 -12.09 -10.42
N GLY A 391 -1.90 -10.86 -9.91
CA GLY A 391 -2.29 -9.71 -10.74
C GLY A 391 -1.82 -8.30 -10.31
N THR A 392 -1.21 -8.15 -9.13
CA THR A 392 -0.43 -6.95 -8.74
C THR A 392 0.76 -7.38 -7.87
N SER A 393 1.80 -6.55 -7.79
CA SER A 393 3.08 -6.86 -7.13
C SER A 393 3.12 -6.46 -5.64
N GLU A 394 2.03 -6.68 -4.92
CA GLU A 394 1.91 -6.38 -3.48
C GLU A 394 1.45 -7.63 -2.72
N GLU A 395 2.17 -7.94 -1.65
CA GLU A 395 1.89 -9.08 -0.77
C GLU A 395 0.69 -8.79 0.15
N ARG A 396 -0.52 -8.78 -0.41
CA ARG A 396 -1.74 -8.84 0.42
C ARG A 396 -1.79 -10.20 1.12
N PRO A 397 -1.98 -10.26 2.46
CA PRO A 397 -2.06 -11.53 3.18
C PRO A 397 -3.27 -12.37 2.73
N ALA A 398 -3.20 -13.67 2.98
CA ALA A 398 -4.30 -14.60 2.71
C ALA A 398 -5.62 -14.11 3.35
N PRO A 399 -6.78 -14.30 2.67
CA PRO A 399 -8.04 -13.66 3.06
C PRO A 399 -8.48 -14.09 4.46
N SER A 400 -8.53 -13.11 5.37
CA SER A 400 -9.21 -13.21 6.65
C SER A 400 -10.72 -13.32 6.43
N LEU A 401 -11.40 -14.01 7.36
CA LEU A 401 -12.85 -14.02 7.45
C LEU A 401 -13.33 -12.59 7.79
N THR A 402 -14.22 -12.02 6.97
CA THR A 402 -14.61 -10.61 7.14
C THR A 402 -15.60 -10.43 8.30
N THR A 403 -15.78 -9.18 8.73
CA THR A 403 -16.63 -8.85 9.89
C THR A 403 -18.08 -9.27 9.69
N GLU A 404 -18.66 -9.05 8.50
CA GLU A 404 -19.99 -9.55 8.13
C GLU A 404 -20.06 -11.09 8.14
N GLU A 405 -19.06 -11.77 7.57
CA GLU A 405 -19.00 -13.24 7.55
C GLU A 405 -18.93 -13.82 8.97
N ARG A 406 -18.16 -13.18 9.88
CA ARG A 406 -18.11 -13.55 11.29
C ARG A 406 -19.43 -13.27 12.00
N GLN A 407 -20.06 -12.11 11.78
CA GLN A 407 -21.38 -11.78 12.35
C GLN A 407 -22.45 -12.79 11.90
N VAL A 408 -22.47 -13.16 10.62
CA VAL A 408 -23.37 -14.19 10.08
C VAL A 408 -23.09 -15.56 10.72
N ALA A 409 -21.82 -15.95 10.86
CA ALA A 409 -21.44 -17.19 11.54
C ALA A 409 -21.92 -17.20 13.01
N THR A 410 -21.69 -16.13 13.77
CA THR A 410 -22.13 -15.98 15.17
C THR A 410 -23.66 -16.03 15.29
N LEU A 411 -24.40 -15.35 14.42
CA LEU A 411 -25.87 -15.38 14.43
C LEU A 411 -26.46 -16.75 14.07
N LEU A 412 -25.76 -17.55 13.26
CA LEU A 412 -26.12 -18.95 12.98
C LEU A 412 -25.81 -19.86 14.18
N VAL A 413 -24.63 -19.72 14.80
CA VAL A 413 -24.22 -20.49 15.98
C VAL A 413 -25.14 -20.23 17.18
N ASN A 414 -25.53 -18.97 17.42
CA ASN A 414 -26.40 -18.57 18.53
C ASN A 414 -27.86 -19.06 18.40
N LYS A 415 -28.20 -19.84 17.37
CA LYS A 415 -29.45 -20.61 17.31
C LYS A 415 -29.41 -21.90 18.15
N PHE A 416 -28.24 -22.33 18.61
CA PHE A 416 -28.01 -23.60 19.29
C PHE A 416 -27.54 -23.39 20.74
N GLU A 417 -28.12 -24.14 21.66
CA GLU A 417 -27.74 -24.15 23.08
C GLU A 417 -26.73 -25.27 23.39
N GLU A 418 -26.82 -26.39 22.65
CA GLU A 418 -25.95 -27.55 22.79
C GLU A 418 -25.18 -27.85 21.51
N PHE A 419 -23.95 -28.34 21.66
CA PHE A 419 -23.02 -28.64 20.58
C PHE A 419 -22.55 -30.11 20.63
N PRO A 420 -23.44 -31.07 20.30
CA PRO A 420 -23.04 -32.44 19.99
C PRO A 420 -22.27 -32.49 18.65
N PRO A 421 -21.51 -33.57 18.37
CA PRO A 421 -20.68 -33.66 17.17
C PRO A 421 -21.47 -33.50 15.85
N GLU A 422 -22.71 -33.96 15.82
CA GLU A 422 -23.61 -33.84 14.66
C GLU A 422 -23.94 -32.38 14.35
N THR A 423 -24.08 -31.53 15.37
CA THR A 423 -24.31 -30.09 15.22
C THR A 423 -23.03 -29.39 14.78
N LEU A 424 -21.88 -29.69 15.40
CA LEU A 424 -20.59 -29.08 15.05
C LEU A 424 -20.18 -29.40 13.61
N ASN A 425 -20.29 -30.68 13.21
CA ASN A 425 -20.02 -31.12 11.84
C ASN A 425 -21.04 -30.55 10.82
N ALA A 426 -22.24 -30.15 11.25
CA ALA A 426 -23.24 -29.52 10.38
C ALA A 426 -23.10 -27.99 10.29
N LEU A 427 -22.49 -27.34 11.29
CA LEU A 427 -22.13 -25.91 11.25
C LEU A 427 -20.96 -25.66 10.30
N GLY A 428 -19.96 -26.56 10.29
CA GLY A 428 -18.78 -26.42 9.43
C GLY A 428 -18.11 -25.06 9.61
N GLN A 429 -17.92 -24.32 8.51
CA GLN A 429 -17.32 -22.99 8.53
C GLN A 429 -18.04 -21.98 9.45
N ALA A 430 -19.35 -22.16 9.70
CA ALA A 430 -20.06 -21.29 10.65
C ALA A 430 -19.59 -21.46 12.12
N ALA A 431 -18.90 -22.56 12.47
CA ALA A 431 -18.39 -22.79 13.81
C ALA A 431 -17.35 -21.74 14.26
N VAL A 432 -16.75 -20.98 13.34
CA VAL A 432 -15.87 -19.83 13.64
C VAL A 432 -16.57 -18.72 14.45
N GLY A 433 -17.91 -18.69 14.43
CA GLY A 433 -18.77 -17.82 15.24
C GLY A 433 -18.98 -18.29 16.68
N LEU A 434 -18.39 -19.42 17.10
CA LEU A 434 -18.45 -19.89 18.49
C LEU A 434 -17.74 -18.90 19.44
N SER A 435 -18.47 -18.43 20.45
CA SER A 435 -17.93 -17.54 21.48
C SER A 435 -17.00 -18.30 22.44
N MET A 436 -16.12 -17.57 23.12
CA MET A 436 -15.21 -18.19 24.09
C MET A 436 -15.94 -18.89 25.24
N SER A 437 -17.09 -18.37 25.68
CA SER A 437 -17.89 -19.02 26.73
C SER A 437 -18.57 -20.30 26.24
N GLN A 438 -19.00 -20.37 24.98
CA GLN A 438 -19.48 -21.60 24.34
C GLN A 438 -18.35 -22.63 24.26
N ILE A 439 -17.17 -22.26 23.75
CA ILE A 439 -16.02 -23.18 23.62
C ILE A 439 -15.53 -23.69 24.99
N GLU A 440 -15.38 -22.81 25.99
CA GLU A 440 -14.88 -23.20 27.32
C GLU A 440 -15.88 -24.04 28.10
N ASN A 441 -17.17 -23.67 28.11
CA ASN A 441 -18.16 -24.24 29.05
C ASN A 441 -19.30 -25.02 28.37
N GLY A 442 -19.66 -24.69 27.13
CA GLY A 442 -20.79 -25.29 26.41
C GLY A 442 -20.46 -26.54 25.57
N ILE A 443 -19.18 -26.82 25.30
CA ILE A 443 -18.73 -28.01 24.55
C ILE A 443 -17.84 -28.90 25.43
N SER A 444 -18.09 -30.21 25.45
CA SER A 444 -17.22 -31.16 26.16
C SER A 444 -15.95 -31.48 25.37
N ASP A 445 -14.84 -31.78 26.07
CA ASP A 445 -13.56 -32.20 25.50
C ASP A 445 -13.71 -33.41 24.56
N ARG A 446 -14.63 -34.33 24.88
CA ARG A 446 -14.97 -35.48 24.04
C ARG A 446 -15.69 -35.05 22.75
N ASN A 447 -16.62 -34.11 22.82
CA ASN A 447 -17.33 -33.62 21.63
C ASN A 447 -16.39 -32.86 20.70
N LEU A 448 -15.48 -32.03 21.25
CA LEU A 448 -14.44 -31.36 20.46
C LEU A 448 -13.53 -32.38 19.75
N LYS A 449 -13.09 -33.45 20.44
CA LYS A 449 -12.31 -34.53 19.82
C LYS A 449 -13.05 -35.24 18.69
N ALA A 450 -14.34 -35.54 18.89
CA ALA A 450 -15.17 -36.22 17.91
C ALA A 450 -15.50 -35.34 16.68
N SER A 451 -15.50 -34.02 16.86
CA SER A 451 -15.76 -33.03 15.79
C SER A 451 -14.49 -32.49 15.13
N LEU A 452 -13.31 -32.90 15.62
CA LEU A 452 -12.01 -32.40 15.15
C LEU A 452 -11.85 -32.44 13.63
N PRO A 453 -12.28 -33.48 12.88
CA PRO A 453 -12.17 -33.49 11.42
C PRO A 453 -12.89 -32.32 10.74
N SER A 454 -14.05 -31.88 11.24
CA SER A 454 -14.74 -30.71 10.67
C SER A 454 -14.15 -29.40 11.18
N LEU A 455 -13.85 -29.31 12.48
CA LEU A 455 -13.28 -28.09 13.08
C LEU A 455 -11.87 -27.74 12.55
N SER A 456 -11.13 -28.74 12.04
CA SER A 456 -9.81 -28.57 11.41
C SER A 456 -9.86 -27.99 9.99
N GLU A 457 -11.03 -28.02 9.32
CA GLU A 457 -11.25 -27.40 8.01
C GLU A 457 -11.70 -25.93 8.12
N VAL A 458 -12.21 -25.51 9.29
CA VAL A 458 -12.73 -24.16 9.54
C VAL A 458 -11.60 -23.13 9.52
N TYR A 459 -11.68 -22.12 8.68
CA TYR A 459 -10.70 -21.02 8.61
C TYR A 459 -11.16 -19.80 9.43
N GLY A 460 -10.21 -18.95 9.83
CA GLY A 460 -10.50 -17.70 10.55
C GLY A 460 -10.70 -17.84 12.07
N TRP A 461 -10.35 -18.98 12.68
CA TRP A 461 -10.23 -19.08 14.14
C TRP A 461 -9.28 -17.99 14.68
N ASN A 462 -9.68 -17.30 15.76
CA ASN A 462 -8.76 -16.42 16.48
C ASN A 462 -7.81 -17.23 17.38
N ALA A 463 -6.79 -16.59 17.95
CA ALA A 463 -5.76 -17.24 18.76
C ALA A 463 -6.32 -17.87 20.06
N GLU A 464 -7.31 -17.25 20.71
CA GLU A 464 -7.92 -17.79 21.94
C GLU A 464 -8.86 -18.96 21.65
N GLN A 465 -9.67 -18.87 20.57
CA GLN A 465 -10.53 -19.96 20.09
C GLN A 465 -9.70 -21.19 19.76
N SER A 466 -8.70 -21.04 18.89
CA SER A 466 -7.85 -22.16 18.44
C SER A 466 -7.05 -22.77 19.58
N SER A 467 -6.37 -21.97 20.42
CA SER A 467 -5.65 -22.46 21.60
C SER A 467 -6.56 -23.21 22.59
N THR A 468 -7.74 -22.68 22.88
CA THR A 468 -8.69 -23.30 23.80
C THR A 468 -9.26 -24.62 23.25
N ILE A 469 -9.64 -24.67 21.97
CA ILE A 469 -10.07 -25.91 21.30
C ILE A 469 -8.95 -26.95 21.35
N VAL A 470 -7.73 -26.58 20.96
CA VAL A 470 -6.54 -27.47 20.96
C VAL A 470 -6.24 -28.03 22.35
N ASN A 471 -6.27 -27.19 23.39
CA ASN A 471 -6.00 -27.64 24.76
C ASN A 471 -7.07 -28.63 25.27
N LYS A 472 -8.36 -28.37 24.99
CA LYS A 472 -9.45 -29.33 25.33
C LYS A 472 -9.38 -30.61 24.50
N VAL A 473 -8.95 -30.54 23.24
CA VAL A 473 -8.65 -31.72 22.41
C VAL A 473 -7.48 -32.52 23.00
N PHE A 474 -6.40 -31.89 23.48
CA PHE A 474 -5.34 -32.63 24.18
C PHE A 474 -5.81 -33.25 25.50
N ASN A 475 -6.61 -32.54 26.31
CA ASN A 475 -7.19 -33.05 27.55
C ASN A 475 -8.08 -34.28 27.32
N SER A 476 -8.75 -34.38 26.17
CA SER A 476 -9.50 -35.56 25.73
C SER A 476 -8.63 -36.81 25.44
N GLY A 477 -7.32 -36.73 25.66
CA GLY A 477 -6.35 -37.76 25.30
C GLY A 477 -6.05 -37.79 23.80
N TYR A 478 -5.91 -36.64 23.15
CA TYR A 478 -5.31 -36.55 21.81
C TYR A 478 -3.79 -36.46 21.94
N GLN A 479 -3.05 -37.13 21.06
CA GLN A 479 -1.59 -37.15 21.06
C GLN A 479 -1.05 -36.98 19.64
N ILE A 480 0.07 -36.28 19.51
CA ILE A 480 0.79 -36.12 18.24
C ILE A 480 1.94 -37.12 18.24
N LEU A 481 1.67 -38.33 17.75
CA LEU A 481 2.64 -39.42 17.63
C LEU A 481 3.33 -39.40 16.26
N ASP A 482 2.59 -39.01 15.23
CA ASP A 482 3.06 -38.94 13.84
C ASP A 482 2.59 -37.66 13.12
N ALA A 483 2.98 -37.55 11.85
CA ALA A 483 2.62 -36.43 10.99
C ALA A 483 1.11 -36.36 10.67
N GLN A 484 0.41 -37.48 10.60
CA GLN A 484 -1.05 -37.49 10.35
C GLN A 484 -1.80 -36.90 11.55
N ASN A 485 -1.34 -37.13 12.78
CA ASN A 485 -1.89 -36.49 13.97
C ASN A 485 -1.62 -34.97 13.99
N LEU A 486 -0.47 -34.51 13.49
CA LEU A 486 -0.18 -33.08 13.41
C LEU A 486 -1.03 -32.38 12.32
N VAL A 487 -1.12 -32.97 11.13
CA VAL A 487 -1.95 -32.45 10.02
C VAL A 487 -3.45 -32.58 10.35
N GLY A 488 -3.85 -33.56 11.15
CA GLY A 488 -5.23 -33.75 11.61
C GLY A 488 -5.78 -32.67 12.55
N LEU A 489 -4.93 -31.75 13.04
CA LEU A 489 -5.39 -30.51 13.69
C LEU A 489 -5.85 -29.46 12.66
N GLY A 490 -5.37 -29.54 11.42
CA GLY A 490 -5.69 -28.61 10.34
C GLY A 490 -5.44 -27.15 10.71
N SER A 491 -6.41 -26.28 10.46
CA SER A 491 -6.35 -24.85 10.82
C SER A 491 -6.11 -24.58 12.31
N LEU A 492 -6.53 -25.50 13.19
CA LEU A 492 -6.34 -25.39 14.63
C LEU A 492 -4.87 -25.52 15.05
N VAL A 493 -3.95 -25.93 14.17
CA VAL A 493 -2.51 -25.97 14.48
C VAL A 493 -1.95 -24.63 14.97
N ALA A 494 -2.58 -23.51 14.58
CA ALA A 494 -2.28 -22.17 15.10
C ALA A 494 -2.40 -22.03 16.63
N GLY A 495 -3.19 -22.90 17.29
CA GLY A 495 -3.38 -22.95 18.74
C GLY A 495 -2.37 -23.83 19.50
N VAL A 496 -1.40 -24.46 18.83
CA VAL A 496 -0.38 -25.29 19.48
C VAL A 496 0.76 -24.42 20.01
N SER A 497 0.98 -24.36 21.33
CA SER A 497 2.06 -23.55 21.91
C SER A 497 3.44 -23.92 21.37
N SER A 498 4.34 -22.93 21.22
CA SER A 498 5.65 -23.13 20.60
C SER A 498 6.49 -24.17 21.36
N GLY A 499 6.40 -24.16 22.70
CA GLY A 499 7.03 -25.16 23.57
C GLY A 499 6.54 -26.59 23.37
N ARG A 500 5.24 -26.79 23.02
CA ARG A 500 4.71 -28.12 22.68
C ARG A 500 5.19 -28.57 21.31
N LEU A 501 5.31 -27.66 20.34
CA LEU A 501 5.88 -27.98 19.03
C LEU A 501 7.40 -28.27 19.15
N GLN A 502 8.11 -27.53 20.00
CA GLN A 502 9.51 -27.76 20.37
C GLN A 502 9.76 -29.08 21.12
N SER A 503 8.75 -29.72 21.72
CA SER A 503 8.91 -31.06 22.33
C SER A 503 8.71 -32.23 21.34
N LEU A 504 8.13 -32.00 20.16
CA LEU A 504 7.90 -33.05 19.15
C LEU A 504 9.22 -33.55 18.51
N PRO A 505 9.30 -34.83 18.09
CA PRO A 505 10.44 -35.33 17.33
C PRO A 505 10.60 -34.57 15.99
N PRO A 506 11.81 -34.10 15.61
CA PRO A 506 12.02 -33.32 14.37
C PRO A 506 11.46 -34.00 13.11
N LYS A 507 11.54 -35.34 13.03
CA LYS A 507 10.99 -36.12 11.92
C LYS A 507 9.46 -36.00 11.76
N VAL A 508 8.70 -35.81 12.84
CA VAL A 508 7.23 -35.62 12.77
C VAL A 508 6.89 -34.34 12.01
N ILE A 509 7.61 -33.25 12.30
CA ILE A 509 7.46 -31.99 11.57
C ILE A 509 7.90 -32.16 10.10
N LEU A 510 9.05 -32.81 9.88
CA LEU A 510 9.60 -33.00 8.53
C LEU A 510 8.69 -33.82 7.60
N GLU A 511 8.01 -34.86 8.11
CA GLU A 511 7.03 -35.59 7.30
C GLU A 511 5.71 -34.82 7.13
N ALA A 512 5.30 -33.99 8.11
CA ALA A 512 4.09 -33.18 8.01
C ALA A 512 4.20 -32.07 6.95
N VAL A 513 5.35 -31.38 6.84
CA VAL A 513 5.54 -30.31 5.82
C VAL A 513 5.58 -30.82 4.37
N LYS A 514 5.71 -32.14 4.16
CA LYS A 514 5.57 -32.76 2.82
C LYS A 514 4.12 -32.92 2.39
N ILE A 515 3.15 -32.70 3.28
CA ILE A 515 1.72 -32.86 3.01
C ILE A 515 1.15 -31.49 2.57
N PRO A 516 0.70 -31.31 1.30
CA PRO A 516 0.37 -29.98 0.76
C PRO A 516 -0.75 -29.23 1.48
N GLY A 517 -1.67 -29.94 2.16
CA GLY A 517 -2.71 -29.31 2.99
C GLY A 517 -2.13 -28.58 4.20
N PHE A 518 -1.08 -29.14 4.82
CA PHE A 518 -0.45 -28.59 6.02
C PHE A 518 0.33 -27.31 5.71
N VAL A 519 1.00 -27.25 4.55
CA VAL A 519 1.73 -26.06 4.09
C VAL A 519 0.84 -24.82 4.01
N LYS A 520 -0.41 -24.97 3.56
CA LYS A 520 -1.39 -23.87 3.53
C LYS A 520 -1.81 -23.41 4.92
N GLN A 521 -1.88 -24.32 5.89
CA GLN A 521 -2.27 -24.02 7.27
C GLN A 521 -1.14 -23.33 8.04
N ILE A 522 0.12 -23.67 7.74
CA ILE A 522 1.31 -23.01 8.29
C ILE A 522 1.38 -21.51 7.92
N GLU A 523 0.86 -21.11 6.76
CA GLU A 523 0.90 -19.72 6.31
C GLU A 523 0.22 -18.75 7.29
N ILE A 524 -0.81 -19.21 8.00
CA ILE A 524 -1.63 -18.40 8.93
C ILE A 524 -1.27 -18.57 10.42
N VAL A 525 -0.26 -19.36 10.78
CA VAL A 525 0.10 -19.56 12.21
C VAL A 525 0.93 -18.38 12.77
N PRO A 526 0.87 -18.12 14.10
CA PRO A 526 1.66 -17.06 14.73
C PRO A 526 3.19 -17.22 14.54
N SER A 527 3.91 -16.10 14.51
CA SER A 527 5.35 -16.04 14.26
C SER A 527 6.21 -16.92 15.17
N ALA A 528 5.79 -17.15 16.42
CA ALA A 528 6.47 -18.06 17.35
C ALA A 528 6.37 -19.53 16.92
N LEU A 529 5.21 -19.97 16.42
CA LEU A 529 5.03 -21.31 15.84
C LEU A 529 5.83 -21.45 14.54
N LYS A 530 5.87 -20.41 13.70
CA LYS A 530 6.68 -20.39 12.46
C LYS A 530 8.18 -20.60 12.74
N MET A 531 8.73 -19.92 13.76
CA MET A 531 10.11 -20.18 14.23
C MET A 531 10.28 -21.63 14.69
N ALA A 532 9.42 -22.12 15.59
CA ALA A 532 9.52 -23.48 16.15
C ALA A 532 9.41 -24.58 15.08
N LEU A 533 8.60 -24.37 14.04
CA LEU A 533 8.52 -25.25 12.86
C LEU A 533 9.86 -25.28 12.12
N VAL A 534 10.43 -24.13 11.79
CA VAL A 534 11.70 -24.05 11.04
C VAL A 534 12.88 -24.60 11.87
N GLU A 535 12.93 -24.37 13.18
CA GLU A 535 13.90 -24.99 14.09
C GLU A 535 13.85 -26.53 14.01
N LYS A 536 12.64 -27.10 13.95
CA LYS A 536 12.45 -28.56 13.83
C LYS A 536 12.78 -29.10 12.45
N ILE A 537 12.47 -28.37 11.37
CA ILE A 537 12.87 -28.74 10.01
C ILE A 537 14.39 -28.71 9.89
N ALA A 538 15.06 -27.66 10.39
CA ALA A 538 16.52 -27.55 10.44
C ALA A 538 17.17 -28.69 11.25
N SER A 539 16.59 -29.03 12.40
CA SER A 539 17.01 -30.17 13.23
C SER A 539 16.86 -31.54 12.53
N ALA A 540 16.11 -31.62 11.43
CA ALA A 540 15.85 -32.87 10.68
C ALA A 540 16.48 -32.90 9.27
N ALA A 541 16.85 -31.75 8.70
CA ALA A 541 17.30 -31.62 7.32
C ALA A 541 18.69 -32.21 7.05
N GLY A 542 19.61 -32.12 8.02
CA GLY A 542 20.96 -32.68 7.95
C GLY A 542 21.97 -31.94 7.06
N SER A 543 21.53 -31.13 6.08
CA SER A 543 22.38 -30.22 5.30
C SER A 543 21.63 -28.94 4.90
N PRO A 544 22.33 -27.84 4.52
CA PRO A 544 21.68 -26.60 4.10
C PRO A 544 20.86 -26.75 2.81
N VAL A 545 21.31 -27.58 1.86
CA VAL A 545 20.55 -27.90 0.64
C VAL A 545 19.20 -28.55 0.99
N ASN A 546 19.21 -29.54 1.89
CA ASN A 546 17.99 -30.15 2.38
C ASN A 546 17.10 -29.17 3.16
N LEU A 547 17.69 -28.22 3.91
CA LEU A 547 16.93 -27.20 4.64
C LEU A 547 16.12 -26.32 3.68
N VAL A 548 16.75 -25.76 2.64
CA VAL A 548 16.07 -24.94 1.61
C VAL A 548 14.99 -25.75 0.89
N LYS A 549 15.25 -27.03 0.63
CA LYS A 549 14.33 -27.94 -0.04
C LYS A 549 13.09 -28.32 0.80
N TYR A 550 13.25 -28.49 2.11
CA TYR A 550 12.19 -28.95 3.01
C TYR A 550 11.41 -27.83 3.71
N VAL A 551 11.96 -26.62 3.83
CA VAL A 551 11.21 -25.47 4.37
C VAL A 551 10.24 -24.92 3.30
N PRO A 552 8.93 -24.86 3.59
CA PRO A 552 7.96 -24.25 2.68
C PRO A 552 8.23 -22.77 2.42
N ASP A 553 7.80 -22.27 1.26
CA ASP A 553 8.14 -20.92 0.77
C ASP A 553 7.67 -19.82 1.74
N SER A 554 6.49 -19.99 2.35
CA SER A 554 5.91 -19.12 3.37
C SER A 554 6.61 -19.15 4.74
N LEU A 555 7.60 -20.04 4.92
CA LEU A 555 8.48 -20.12 6.09
C LEU A 555 9.93 -19.70 5.79
N ALA A 556 10.29 -19.39 4.54
CA ALA A 556 11.67 -19.07 4.17
C ALA A 556 12.25 -17.90 4.98
N SER A 557 11.47 -16.84 5.21
CA SER A 557 11.81 -15.67 6.02
C SER A 557 12.00 -15.94 7.53
N TYR A 558 11.76 -17.17 7.98
CA TYR A 558 11.98 -17.65 9.36
C TYR A 558 13.22 -18.53 9.49
N ILE A 559 13.95 -18.82 8.40
CA ILE A 559 15.23 -19.54 8.45
C ILE A 559 16.33 -18.66 9.08
N PRO A 560 17.00 -19.11 10.17
CA PRO A 560 18.10 -18.36 10.77
C PRO A 560 19.25 -18.14 9.77
N LYS A 561 19.77 -16.90 9.70
CA LYS A 561 20.86 -16.51 8.78
C LYS A 561 22.07 -17.43 8.85
N SER A 562 22.39 -17.93 10.04
CA SER A 562 23.52 -18.83 10.33
C SER A 562 23.46 -20.18 9.61
N LEU A 563 22.28 -20.58 9.12
CA LEU A 563 22.05 -21.81 8.35
C LEU A 563 21.97 -21.56 6.83
N LEU A 564 22.10 -20.30 6.41
CA LEU A 564 22.07 -19.87 5.00
C LEU A 564 23.46 -19.52 4.45
N ALA A 565 24.51 -19.75 5.24
CA ALA A 565 25.88 -19.79 4.75
C ALA A 565 26.16 -21.23 4.27
N PHE A 566 26.18 -21.41 2.94
CA PHE A 566 26.18 -22.72 2.30
C PHE A 566 27.59 -23.27 2.06
N GLY A 567 28.57 -22.38 1.82
CA GLY A 567 29.92 -22.76 1.43
C GLY A 567 29.90 -23.63 0.17
N ASN A 568 30.50 -24.81 0.25
CA ASN A 568 30.69 -25.68 -0.93
C ASN A 568 29.41 -26.42 -1.38
N GLU A 569 28.31 -26.43 -0.59
CA GLU A 569 27.06 -27.12 -0.93
C GLU A 569 25.92 -26.13 -1.21
N THR A 570 25.97 -25.44 -2.35
CA THR A 570 24.92 -24.52 -2.78
C THR A 570 23.65 -25.26 -3.23
N PRO A 571 22.44 -24.83 -2.77
CA PRO A 571 21.17 -25.30 -3.34
C PRO A 571 21.01 -24.85 -4.79
N SER A 572 20.12 -25.50 -5.55
CA SER A 572 19.92 -25.09 -6.94
C SER A 572 19.27 -23.69 -7.04
N VAL A 573 19.64 -22.92 -8.06
CA VAL A 573 19.03 -21.61 -8.37
C VAL A 573 17.50 -21.73 -8.49
N GLN A 574 16.99 -22.85 -9.00
CA GLN A 574 15.55 -23.10 -9.08
C GLN A 574 14.88 -23.26 -7.71
N GLU A 575 15.53 -23.89 -6.72
CA GLU A 575 15.04 -23.99 -5.34
C GLU A 575 15.13 -22.64 -4.61
N LEU A 576 16.25 -21.90 -4.77
CA LEU A 576 16.43 -20.57 -4.18
C LEU A 576 15.42 -19.54 -4.72
N ASN A 577 15.09 -19.60 -6.01
CA ASN A 577 14.14 -18.71 -6.67
C ASN A 577 12.68 -18.88 -6.23
N GLN A 578 12.31 -20.03 -5.65
CA GLN A 578 10.94 -20.29 -5.17
C GLN A 578 10.66 -19.65 -3.80
N LYS A 579 11.71 -19.24 -3.07
CA LYS A 579 11.60 -18.75 -1.70
C LYS A 579 11.52 -17.23 -1.63
N LEU A 580 10.83 -16.75 -0.60
CA LEU A 580 10.80 -15.35 -0.20
C LEU A 580 11.81 -15.12 0.94
N TRP A 581 13.04 -14.82 0.54
CA TRP A 581 14.12 -14.38 1.42
C TRP A 581 13.88 -12.93 1.88
N SER A 582 14.44 -12.57 3.04
CA SER A 582 14.74 -11.15 3.32
C SER A 582 16.07 -10.74 2.67
N ARG A 583 16.26 -9.43 2.46
CA ARG A 583 17.55 -8.82 2.07
C ARG A 583 18.73 -9.42 2.84
N GLU A 584 18.59 -9.53 4.16
CA GLU A 584 19.66 -10.01 5.04
C GLU A 584 19.92 -11.52 4.96
N GLN A 585 18.91 -12.32 4.58
CA GLN A 585 19.06 -13.75 4.36
C GLN A 585 19.72 -14.03 3.01
N ALA A 586 19.29 -13.34 1.96
CA ALA A 586 19.88 -13.47 0.63
C ALA A 586 21.37 -13.08 0.64
N ALA A 587 21.74 -12.05 1.42
CA ALA A 587 23.13 -11.64 1.66
C ALA A 587 24.02 -12.70 2.34
N MET A 588 23.49 -13.84 2.80
CA MET A 588 24.28 -14.94 3.35
C MET A 588 24.88 -15.85 2.27
N PHE A 589 24.23 -15.97 1.11
CA PHE A 589 24.61 -16.88 0.02
C PHE A 589 24.75 -16.18 -1.35
N PHE A 590 24.49 -14.87 -1.43
CA PHE A 590 24.51 -14.11 -2.67
C PHE A 590 25.83 -14.26 -3.44
N ASP A 591 26.96 -14.23 -2.73
CA ASP A 591 28.30 -14.37 -3.30
C ASP A 591 28.51 -15.75 -3.97
N ASP A 592 28.15 -16.83 -3.28
CA ASP A 592 28.22 -18.20 -3.80
C ASP A 592 27.37 -18.35 -5.09
N VAL A 593 26.18 -17.73 -5.10
CA VAL A 593 25.24 -17.78 -6.23
C VAL A 593 25.73 -16.97 -7.43
N ILE A 594 26.21 -15.73 -7.25
CA ILE A 594 26.69 -14.93 -8.41
C ILE A 594 28.02 -15.43 -8.96
N LYS A 595 28.83 -16.15 -8.16
CA LYS A 595 30.04 -16.82 -8.64
C LYS A 595 29.69 -18.01 -9.55
N THR A 596 28.66 -18.79 -9.18
CA THR A 596 28.27 -20.03 -9.87
C THR A 596 27.29 -19.84 -11.04
N GLU A 597 26.34 -18.90 -10.97
CA GLU A 597 25.39 -18.62 -12.06
C GLU A 597 26.02 -17.71 -13.14
N SER A 598 25.79 -18.07 -14.41
CA SER A 598 26.29 -17.32 -15.57
C SER A 598 25.25 -16.34 -16.14
N ASP A 599 23.95 -16.60 -15.94
CA ASP A 599 22.86 -15.76 -16.43
C ASP A 599 22.03 -15.22 -15.26
N PHE A 600 22.34 -13.98 -14.86
CA PHE A 600 21.64 -13.28 -13.78
C PHE A 600 20.16 -13.01 -14.07
N SER A 601 19.71 -13.06 -15.34
CA SER A 601 18.29 -12.95 -15.68
C SER A 601 17.47 -14.14 -15.18
N ARG A 602 18.12 -15.24 -14.80
CA ARG A 602 17.49 -16.42 -14.18
C ARG A 602 17.24 -16.24 -12.68
N LEU A 603 17.89 -15.28 -12.00
CA LEU A 603 17.72 -15.05 -10.57
C LEU A 603 16.40 -14.34 -10.25
N SER A 604 15.78 -14.69 -9.11
CA SER A 604 14.57 -14.01 -8.62
C SER A 604 14.90 -12.65 -7.99
N PRO A 605 13.93 -11.71 -7.91
CA PRO A 605 14.15 -10.46 -7.19
C PRO A 605 14.54 -10.68 -5.72
N SER A 606 14.00 -11.74 -5.11
CA SER A 606 14.25 -12.10 -3.71
C SER A 606 15.66 -12.65 -3.45
N VAL A 607 16.32 -13.23 -4.47
CA VAL A 607 17.76 -13.53 -4.43
C VAL A 607 18.58 -12.27 -4.70
N LEU A 608 18.21 -11.47 -5.71
CA LEU A 608 18.99 -10.32 -6.16
C LEU A 608 19.10 -9.18 -5.12
N GLN A 609 18.08 -8.99 -4.26
CA GLN A 609 18.16 -8.06 -3.11
C GLN A 609 19.28 -8.42 -2.11
N GLY A 610 19.85 -9.63 -2.17
CA GLY A 610 21.00 -10.05 -1.35
C GLY A 610 22.31 -9.37 -1.69
N PHE A 611 22.31 -8.45 -2.65
CA PHE A 611 23.50 -7.72 -3.10
C PHE A 611 24.32 -7.14 -1.95
N ILE A 612 25.62 -7.44 -1.94
CA ILE A 612 26.58 -6.90 -0.98
C ILE A 612 27.82 -6.41 -1.70
N CYS A 613 28.33 -5.24 -1.31
CA CYS A 613 29.41 -4.56 -2.02
C CYS A 613 30.70 -5.39 -2.11
N ALA A 614 31.00 -6.22 -1.09
CA ALA A 614 32.14 -7.13 -1.12
C ALA A 614 32.13 -8.09 -2.32
N ALA A 615 30.95 -8.64 -2.67
CA ALA A 615 30.80 -9.58 -3.78
C ALA A 615 30.91 -8.89 -5.17
N ALA A 616 30.80 -7.56 -5.23
CA ALA A 616 31.02 -6.76 -6.44
C ALA A 616 32.51 -6.53 -6.76
N ASN A 617 33.40 -6.78 -5.80
CA ASN A 617 34.81 -6.39 -5.88
C ASN A 617 35.65 -7.41 -6.65
N GLU A 618 35.32 -8.69 -6.55
CA GLU A 618 35.97 -9.78 -7.28
C GLU A 618 35.43 -9.96 -8.71
N MET A 619 34.38 -9.23 -9.08
CA MET A 619 33.67 -9.36 -10.35
C MET A 619 34.21 -8.39 -11.42
N GLU A 620 34.36 -8.85 -12.66
CA GLU A 620 34.72 -8.02 -13.81
C GLU A 620 33.62 -6.99 -14.14
N THR A 621 34.01 -5.79 -14.64
CA THR A 621 33.08 -4.66 -14.84
C THR A 621 31.92 -5.00 -15.79
N GLU A 622 32.15 -5.75 -16.87
CA GLU A 622 31.07 -6.13 -17.81
C GLU A 622 30.05 -7.09 -17.16
N ARG A 623 30.53 -8.11 -16.44
CA ARG A 623 29.67 -9.05 -15.69
C ARG A 623 28.91 -8.31 -14.58
N PHE A 624 29.51 -7.31 -13.95
CA PHE A 624 28.84 -6.46 -12.97
C PHE A 624 27.74 -5.58 -13.59
N GLN A 625 27.97 -4.99 -14.77
CA GLN A 625 26.93 -4.24 -15.48
C GLN A 625 25.76 -5.16 -15.91
N GLN A 626 26.03 -6.41 -16.31
CA GLN A 626 24.99 -7.41 -16.58
C GLN A 626 24.15 -7.72 -15.32
N LEU A 627 24.78 -7.87 -14.16
CA LEU A 627 24.10 -8.06 -12.87
C LEU A 627 23.19 -6.86 -12.53
N ALA A 628 23.68 -5.63 -12.69
CA ALA A 628 22.90 -4.42 -12.44
C ALA A 628 21.71 -4.27 -13.41
N LYS A 629 21.89 -4.63 -14.69
CA LYS A 629 20.81 -4.65 -15.70
C LYS A 629 19.78 -5.74 -15.41
N ALA A 630 20.20 -6.90 -14.89
CA ALA A 630 19.26 -7.92 -14.40
C ALA A 630 18.45 -7.42 -13.19
N MET A 631 19.07 -6.70 -12.23
CA MET A 631 18.36 -6.07 -11.11
C MET A 631 17.28 -5.07 -11.58
N LYS A 632 17.56 -4.30 -12.65
CA LYS A 632 16.55 -3.43 -13.28
C LYS A 632 15.42 -4.23 -13.92
N GLN A 633 15.73 -5.23 -14.76
CA GLN A 633 14.73 -6.07 -15.43
C GLN A 633 13.80 -6.80 -14.44
N LYS A 634 14.27 -7.06 -13.22
CA LYS A 634 13.52 -7.70 -12.13
C LYS A 634 12.86 -6.72 -11.14
N ASN A 635 13.03 -5.40 -11.33
CA ASN A 635 12.60 -4.33 -10.41
C ASN A 635 12.96 -4.64 -8.93
N VAL A 636 14.25 -4.96 -8.69
CA VAL A 636 14.75 -5.32 -7.36
C VAL A 636 14.78 -4.09 -6.45
N LYS A 637 14.07 -4.16 -5.31
CA LYS A 637 14.19 -3.17 -4.23
C LYS A 637 15.55 -3.33 -3.55
N LEU A 638 16.34 -2.25 -3.51
CA LEU A 638 17.67 -2.18 -2.90
C LEU A 638 17.72 -1.03 -1.88
N GLY A 639 18.57 -1.16 -0.86
CA GLY A 639 18.78 -0.11 0.15
C GLY A 639 19.77 0.98 -0.27
N GLU A 640 19.80 2.08 0.49
CA GLU A 640 20.71 3.23 0.28
C GLU A 640 22.18 2.80 0.09
N ASP A 641 22.67 1.92 0.95
CA ASP A 641 24.04 1.41 0.93
C ASP A 641 24.35 0.51 -0.28
N GLN A 642 23.37 -0.29 -0.70
CA GLN A 642 23.45 -1.10 -1.92
C GLN A 642 23.49 -0.21 -3.17
N LEU A 643 22.61 0.77 -3.25
CA LEU A 643 22.49 1.67 -4.40
C LEU A 643 23.68 2.62 -4.52
N SER A 644 24.21 3.12 -3.40
CA SER A 644 25.45 3.90 -3.38
C SER A 644 26.65 3.07 -3.86
N CYS A 645 26.76 1.79 -3.46
CA CYS A 645 27.77 0.88 -3.99
C CYS A 645 27.56 0.59 -5.49
N LEU A 646 26.31 0.32 -5.90
CA LEU A 646 25.93 0.04 -7.28
C LEU A 646 26.32 1.20 -8.20
N ALA A 647 25.94 2.44 -7.85
CA ALA A 647 26.30 3.64 -8.59
C ALA A 647 27.82 3.78 -8.75
N LYS A 648 28.58 3.73 -7.64
CA LYS A 648 30.06 3.81 -7.65
C LYS A 648 30.71 2.73 -8.52
N ARG A 649 30.21 1.49 -8.48
CA ARG A 649 30.81 0.35 -9.19
C ARG A 649 30.43 0.32 -10.67
N VAL A 650 29.23 0.79 -11.03
CA VAL A 650 28.79 1.00 -12.43
C VAL A 650 29.62 2.10 -13.10
N THR A 651 29.91 3.21 -12.40
CA THR A 651 30.63 4.37 -12.97
C THR A 651 32.16 4.32 -12.84
N LEU A 652 32.73 3.31 -12.18
CA LEU A 652 34.16 3.23 -11.85
C LEU A 652 35.09 3.37 -13.06
N ASN A 653 34.68 2.85 -14.23
CA ASN A 653 35.46 2.87 -15.47
C ASN A 653 34.95 3.95 -16.45
N GLY A 654 34.20 4.95 -15.97
CA GLY A 654 33.44 5.89 -16.78
C GLY A 654 31.92 5.64 -16.67
N ILE A 655 31.14 6.66 -17.03
CA ILE A 655 29.68 6.62 -16.92
C ILE A 655 29.09 5.92 -18.17
N PRO A 656 28.22 4.90 -18.03
CA PRO A 656 27.58 4.27 -19.17
C PRO A 656 26.66 5.23 -19.94
N GLU A 657 26.61 5.10 -21.26
CA GLU A 657 25.63 5.81 -22.09
C GLU A 657 24.20 5.28 -21.91
N ASP A 658 24.00 4.13 -21.25
CA ASP A 658 22.71 3.42 -21.17
C ASP A 658 22.09 3.34 -19.77
N LEU A 659 22.17 4.42 -18.97
CA LEU A 659 21.73 4.45 -17.56
C LEU A 659 20.26 4.07 -17.31
N ASP A 660 19.35 4.21 -18.29
CA ASP A 660 17.95 3.76 -18.17
C ASP A 660 17.80 2.24 -18.03
N ASN A 661 18.82 1.47 -18.42
CA ASN A 661 18.87 0.01 -18.25
C ASN A 661 19.26 -0.43 -16.82
N TYR A 662 19.47 0.51 -15.88
CA TYR A 662 19.86 0.25 -14.49
C TYR A 662 18.72 0.64 -13.51
N PRO A 663 18.77 0.23 -12.22
CA PRO A 663 17.72 0.57 -11.24
C PRO A 663 17.49 2.08 -11.11
N LYS A 664 16.23 2.55 -11.15
CA LYS A 664 15.92 3.99 -11.11
C LYS A 664 16.41 4.64 -9.81
N ASP A 665 16.31 3.93 -8.69
CA ASP A 665 16.81 4.37 -7.38
C ASP A 665 18.33 4.55 -7.33
N MET A 666 19.09 4.00 -8.29
CA MET A 666 20.53 4.24 -8.42
C MET A 666 20.81 5.69 -8.86
N LEU A 667 19.91 6.29 -9.64
CA LEU A 667 20.05 7.67 -10.13
C LEU A 667 20.01 8.68 -8.99
N LEU A 668 19.40 8.35 -7.85
CA LEU A 668 19.42 9.18 -6.64
C LEU A 668 20.85 9.54 -6.19
N PHE A 669 21.86 8.74 -6.57
CA PHE A 669 23.28 8.88 -6.22
C PHE A 669 24.15 9.42 -7.36
N LEU A 670 23.54 9.88 -8.46
CA LEU A 670 24.20 10.53 -9.59
C LEU A 670 23.73 12.00 -9.70
N SER A 671 24.23 12.73 -10.68
CA SER A 671 23.76 14.07 -11.06
C SER A 671 23.13 14.08 -12.46
N PRO A 672 22.33 15.11 -12.81
CA PRO A 672 21.85 15.33 -14.17
C PRO A 672 23.00 15.50 -15.21
N SER A 673 24.20 15.86 -14.75
CA SER A 673 25.38 15.97 -15.62
C SER A 673 25.94 14.60 -16.01
N ASP A 674 25.87 13.62 -15.11
CA ASP A 674 26.30 12.25 -15.38
C ASP A 674 25.32 11.56 -16.35
N TYR A 675 24.03 11.81 -16.20
CA TYR A 675 22.98 11.28 -17.07
C TYR A 675 22.95 11.91 -18.48
N ALA A 676 23.69 12.99 -18.73
CA ALA A 676 23.66 13.72 -20.00
C ALA A 676 24.11 12.90 -21.23
N GLY A 677 24.79 11.77 -21.03
CA GLY A 677 25.11 10.80 -22.09
C GLY A 677 23.95 9.85 -22.44
N THR A 678 22.98 9.66 -21.55
CA THR A 678 21.83 8.75 -21.74
C THR A 678 20.59 9.47 -22.25
N GLY A 679 20.27 10.65 -21.71
CA GLY A 679 19.00 11.30 -22.01
C GLY A 679 18.91 12.75 -21.57
N SER A 680 17.72 13.32 -21.74
CA SER A 680 17.46 14.70 -21.34
C SER A 680 17.35 14.81 -19.82
N CYS A 681 17.67 16.00 -19.29
CA CYS A 681 17.47 16.32 -17.88
C CYS A 681 15.99 16.14 -17.43
N GLN A 682 15.01 16.37 -18.31
CA GLN A 682 13.59 16.09 -18.00
C GLN A 682 13.31 14.59 -17.86
N GLN A 683 13.99 13.73 -18.64
CA GLN A 683 13.90 12.27 -18.50
C GLN A 683 14.59 11.78 -17.22
N TYR A 684 15.74 12.37 -16.86
CA TYR A 684 16.39 12.13 -15.57
C TYR A 684 15.42 12.39 -14.41
N PHE A 685 14.82 13.57 -14.35
CA PHE A 685 13.91 13.89 -13.25
C PHE A 685 12.61 13.09 -13.28
N ARG A 686 12.10 12.69 -14.45
CA ARG A 686 10.97 11.72 -14.51
C ARG A 686 11.37 10.37 -13.90
N ASN A 687 12.59 9.89 -14.15
CA ASN A 687 13.09 8.67 -13.51
C ASN A 687 13.29 8.82 -11.99
N ILE A 688 13.74 9.99 -11.51
CA ILE A 688 13.85 10.30 -10.08
C ILE A 688 12.47 10.44 -9.42
N GLY A 689 11.50 11.02 -10.11
CA GLY A 689 10.12 11.17 -9.64
C GLY A 689 9.36 9.85 -9.52
N GLU A 690 9.80 8.81 -10.23
CA GLU A 690 9.35 7.41 -10.08
C GLU A 690 10.23 6.57 -9.12
N ALA A 691 11.29 7.14 -8.53
CA ALA A 691 12.18 6.45 -7.60
C ALA A 691 11.75 6.63 -6.14
N ASN A 692 12.16 5.72 -5.26
CA ASN A 692 11.88 5.82 -3.83
C ASN A 692 12.79 6.87 -3.17
N ILE A 693 12.38 8.13 -3.18
CA ILE A 693 13.14 9.25 -2.60
C ILE A 693 13.33 9.13 -1.08
N ASP A 694 12.52 8.32 -0.37
CA ASP A 694 12.62 8.10 1.07
C ASP A 694 13.72 7.09 1.46
N LEU A 695 14.44 6.54 0.46
CA LEU A 695 15.78 5.99 0.61
C LEU A 695 16.82 7.05 1.03
N LEU A 696 16.55 8.34 0.74
CA LEU A 696 17.35 9.46 1.23
C LEU A 696 16.60 10.18 2.34
N GLN A 697 17.26 10.39 3.49
CA GLN A 697 16.68 11.18 4.58
C GLN A 697 16.23 12.57 4.07
N ARG A 698 15.03 13.00 4.47
CA ARG A 698 14.37 14.24 4.01
C ARG A 698 15.23 15.50 4.19
N ASP A 699 16.01 15.54 5.27
CA ASP A 699 16.92 16.65 5.56
C ASP A 699 18.30 16.56 4.88
N SER A 700 18.60 15.46 4.18
CA SER A 700 19.92 15.22 3.57
C SER A 700 20.28 16.28 2.52
N PRO A 701 21.57 16.67 2.41
CA PRO A 701 22.01 17.59 1.35
C PRO A 701 21.70 17.07 -0.05
N GLN A 702 21.76 15.75 -0.26
CA GLN A 702 21.53 15.08 -1.54
C GLN A 702 20.08 15.20 -2.01
N ARG A 703 19.09 14.90 -1.14
CA ARG A 703 17.66 15.04 -1.48
C ARG A 703 17.27 16.50 -1.72
N LYS A 704 17.84 17.44 -0.95
CA LYS A 704 17.66 18.89 -1.16
C LYS A 704 18.28 19.37 -2.48
N GLN A 705 19.46 18.86 -2.84
CA GLN A 705 20.12 19.18 -4.10
C GLN A 705 19.30 18.70 -5.31
N LEU A 706 18.77 17.47 -5.28
CA LEU A 706 17.92 16.92 -6.35
C LEU A 706 16.70 17.81 -6.64
N LEU A 707 16.03 18.35 -5.60
CA LEU A 707 14.89 19.26 -5.79
C LEU A 707 15.29 20.61 -6.44
N VAL A 708 16.43 21.18 -6.03
CA VAL A 708 16.97 22.43 -6.60
C VAL A 708 17.34 22.23 -8.08
N GLU A 709 17.96 21.10 -8.40
CA GLU A 709 18.31 20.75 -9.78
C GLU A 709 17.07 20.44 -10.64
N ALA A 710 16.04 19.82 -10.07
CA ALA A 710 14.76 19.61 -10.74
C ALA A 710 14.08 20.93 -11.13
N PHE A 711 14.08 21.93 -10.25
CA PHE A 711 13.57 23.27 -10.56
C PHE A 711 14.37 23.97 -11.66
N ALA A 712 15.71 23.90 -11.61
CA ALA A 712 16.58 24.46 -12.65
C ALA A 712 16.34 23.78 -14.02
N CYS A 713 16.09 22.47 -14.00
CA CYS A 713 15.82 21.65 -15.17
C CYS A 713 14.47 21.97 -15.83
N LEU A 714 13.40 21.96 -15.03
CA LEU A 714 12.01 22.20 -15.47
C LEU A 714 11.67 23.68 -15.66
N LYS A 715 12.59 24.59 -15.25
CA LYS A 715 12.46 26.05 -15.38
C LYS A 715 11.17 26.59 -14.74
N ILE A 716 10.82 26.05 -13.57
CA ILE A 716 9.55 26.37 -12.89
C ILE A 716 9.52 27.86 -12.51
N PRO A 717 8.52 28.63 -12.97
CA PRO A 717 8.47 30.08 -12.76
C PRO A 717 7.90 30.42 -11.38
N GLY A 718 8.77 30.70 -10.42
CA GLY A 718 8.37 30.99 -9.04
C GLY A 718 7.82 29.73 -8.37
N THR A 719 6.63 29.82 -7.75
CA THR A 719 6.04 28.69 -7.01
C THR A 719 4.96 27.92 -7.79
N LEU A 720 4.64 28.30 -9.04
CA LEU A 720 3.54 27.70 -9.79
C LEU A 720 3.97 26.42 -10.53
N VAL A 721 3.49 25.26 -10.07
CA VAL A 721 3.76 23.95 -10.70
C VAL A 721 2.56 23.53 -11.57
N SER A 722 2.81 23.38 -12.88
CA SER A 722 1.85 22.80 -13.81
C SER A 722 1.69 21.28 -13.57
N GLU A 723 0.56 20.73 -13.99
CA GLU A 723 0.27 19.29 -13.93
C GLU A 723 1.36 18.45 -14.63
N GLU A 724 1.83 18.86 -15.81
CA GLU A 724 2.96 18.23 -16.52
C GLU A 724 4.27 18.26 -15.72
N ASN A 725 4.56 19.35 -15.00
CA ASN A 725 5.75 19.43 -14.14
C ASN A 725 5.56 18.61 -12.85
N ALA A 726 4.33 18.49 -12.34
CA ALA A 726 4.01 17.62 -11.21
C ALA A 726 4.22 16.15 -11.57
N GLU A 727 3.79 15.71 -12.77
CA GLU A 727 4.07 14.38 -13.29
C GLU A 727 5.57 14.07 -13.43
N VAL A 728 6.41 15.05 -13.80
CA VAL A 728 7.86 14.85 -13.91
C VAL A 728 8.54 14.87 -12.54
N LEU A 729 8.07 15.70 -11.60
CA LEU A 729 8.58 15.69 -10.22
C LEU A 729 8.18 14.41 -9.47
N GLY A 730 7.00 13.85 -9.75
CA GLY A 730 6.50 12.64 -9.11
C GLY A 730 6.59 12.73 -7.58
N HIS A 731 7.29 11.78 -6.95
CA HIS A 731 7.48 11.75 -5.50
C HIS A 731 8.20 13.01 -4.95
N LEU A 732 9.01 13.73 -5.74
CA LEU A 732 9.63 15.00 -5.29
C LEU A 732 8.59 16.09 -4.93
N VAL A 733 7.34 15.95 -5.38
CA VAL A 733 6.22 16.80 -4.95
C VAL A 733 6.03 16.76 -3.42
N CYS A 734 6.38 15.65 -2.76
CA CYS A 734 6.30 15.51 -1.31
C CYS A 734 7.21 16.48 -0.54
N ASP A 735 8.26 17.02 -1.16
CA ASP A 735 9.22 17.96 -0.53
C ASP A 735 8.99 19.42 -0.90
N LEU A 736 7.92 19.74 -1.62
CA LEU A 736 7.54 21.11 -1.95
C LEU A 736 7.03 21.88 -0.72
N GLY A 737 7.46 23.14 -0.61
CA GLY A 737 6.99 24.06 0.42
C GLY A 737 5.49 24.38 0.32
N GLU A 738 4.91 24.84 1.43
CA GLU A 738 3.49 25.18 1.53
C GLU A 738 3.04 26.25 0.51
N GLU A 739 3.97 27.12 0.11
CA GLU A 739 3.80 28.18 -0.89
C GLU A 739 3.58 27.63 -2.31
N TYR A 740 4.16 26.48 -2.67
CA TYR A 740 3.94 25.79 -3.95
C TYR A 740 2.56 25.11 -3.98
N ILE A 741 2.16 24.50 -2.85
CA ILE A 741 0.85 23.88 -2.70
C ILE A 741 -0.26 24.94 -2.79
N LYS A 742 -0.09 26.08 -2.11
CA LYS A 742 -1.05 27.21 -2.11
C LYS A 742 -1.20 27.87 -3.49
N SER A 743 -0.13 28.01 -4.27
CA SER A 743 -0.18 28.66 -5.60
C SER A 743 -0.61 27.71 -6.73
N SER A 744 -0.26 26.42 -6.65
CA SER A 744 -0.54 25.43 -7.70
C SER A 744 -1.96 24.87 -7.65
N ASN A 745 -2.70 25.11 -6.56
CA ASN A 745 -4.10 24.73 -6.42
C ASN A 745 -4.26 23.20 -6.64
N GLY A 746 -5.14 22.75 -7.54
CA GLY A 746 -5.44 21.32 -7.70
C GLY A 746 -4.37 20.47 -8.37
N SER A 747 -3.37 21.05 -9.05
CA SER A 747 -2.45 20.30 -9.94
C SER A 747 -1.52 19.33 -9.21
N LEU A 748 -1.28 19.53 -7.92
CA LEU A 748 -0.41 18.68 -7.10
C LEU A 748 -1.16 17.59 -6.34
N LEU A 749 -2.50 17.62 -6.28
CA LEU A 749 -3.26 16.76 -5.36
C LEU A 749 -3.12 15.27 -5.66
N LEU A 750 -2.94 14.89 -6.93
CA LEU A 750 -2.77 13.50 -7.34
C LEU A 750 -1.39 12.95 -6.91
N GLN A 751 -0.31 13.70 -7.12
CA GLN A 751 1.03 13.30 -6.68
C GLN A 751 1.18 13.39 -5.16
N LEU A 752 0.53 14.34 -4.51
CA LEU A 752 0.47 14.43 -3.04
C LEU A 752 -0.26 13.24 -2.41
N ASN A 753 -1.19 12.58 -3.13
CA ASN A 753 -1.89 11.40 -2.62
C ASN A 753 -0.95 10.23 -2.27
N GLU A 754 0.17 10.11 -3.00
CA GLU A 754 1.17 9.05 -2.82
C GLU A 754 2.23 9.36 -1.74
N CYS A 755 2.18 10.54 -1.10
CA CYS A 755 3.16 10.95 -0.09
C CYS A 755 2.91 10.32 1.29
N GLU A 756 3.87 9.54 1.81
CA GLU A 756 3.81 8.89 3.13
C GLU A 756 3.67 9.90 4.29
N SER A 757 4.35 11.05 4.23
CA SER A 757 4.37 12.03 5.32
C SER A 757 4.36 13.49 4.85
N PHE A 758 3.87 14.39 5.71
CA PHE A 758 3.82 15.84 5.49
C PHE A 758 4.34 16.58 6.73
N VAL A 759 4.84 17.80 6.55
CA VAL A 759 5.04 18.73 7.67
C VAL A 759 3.76 19.54 7.93
N PRO A 760 3.51 20.07 9.15
CA PRO A 760 2.22 20.70 9.50
C PRO A 760 1.78 21.84 8.58
N SER A 761 2.72 22.61 8.02
CA SER A 761 2.45 23.68 7.04
C SER A 761 1.98 23.13 5.68
N GLN A 762 2.56 22.03 5.19
CA GLN A 762 2.07 21.32 4.00
C GLN A 762 0.64 20.83 4.24
N GLU A 763 0.37 20.21 5.39
CA GLU A 763 -0.98 19.73 5.70
C GLU A 763 -2.02 20.87 5.70
N GLU A 764 -1.70 22.02 6.29
CA GLU A 764 -2.59 23.18 6.28
C GLU A 764 -2.80 23.74 4.86
N ALA A 765 -1.76 23.77 4.04
CA ALA A 765 -1.89 24.13 2.63
C ALA A 765 -2.84 23.17 1.89
N ILE A 766 -2.68 21.86 2.06
CA ILE A 766 -3.53 20.83 1.43
C ILE A 766 -4.98 20.95 1.92
N ARG A 767 -5.22 21.09 3.24
CA ARG A 767 -6.56 21.30 3.80
C ARG A 767 -7.27 22.54 3.23
N ASN A 768 -6.53 23.63 3.01
CA ASN A 768 -7.07 24.84 2.39
C ASN A 768 -7.40 24.64 0.91
N VAL A 769 -6.54 23.98 0.13
CA VAL A 769 -6.79 23.67 -1.29
C VAL A 769 -7.98 22.70 -1.45
N LEU A 770 -8.09 21.66 -0.63
CA LEU A 770 -9.25 20.76 -0.62
C LEU A 770 -10.55 21.48 -0.23
N SER A 771 -10.47 22.51 0.62
CA SER A 771 -11.62 23.26 1.11
C SER A 771 -12.10 24.38 0.17
N SER A 772 -11.28 24.83 -0.79
CA SER A 772 -11.58 26.00 -1.63
C SER A 772 -12.69 25.74 -2.65
N GLY A 773 -12.83 24.50 -3.11
CA GLY A 773 -13.68 24.12 -4.24
C GLY A 773 -13.18 24.58 -5.61
N SER A 774 -11.95 25.12 -5.71
CA SER A 774 -11.29 25.52 -6.97
C SER A 774 -10.50 24.40 -7.66
N THR A 775 -10.61 23.16 -7.16
CA THR A 775 -9.95 21.96 -7.68
C THR A 775 -10.83 21.25 -8.71
N GLN A 776 -10.25 20.33 -9.49
CA GLN A 776 -11.01 19.51 -10.44
C GLN A 776 -12.12 18.66 -9.79
N PHE A 777 -11.96 18.34 -8.51
CA PHE A 777 -12.91 17.57 -7.70
C PHE A 777 -14.09 18.43 -7.18
N GLY A 778 -13.99 19.76 -7.27
CA GLY A 778 -14.97 20.68 -6.72
C GLY A 778 -15.04 20.68 -5.18
N PRO A 779 -16.03 21.37 -4.58
CA PRO A 779 -16.16 21.47 -3.12
C PRO A 779 -16.63 20.16 -2.48
N PRO A 780 -16.27 19.87 -1.21
CA PRO A 780 -16.59 18.60 -0.53
C PRO A 780 -18.07 18.20 -0.49
N SER A 781 -19.00 19.16 -0.59
CA SER A 781 -20.44 18.90 -0.68
C SER A 781 -20.92 18.33 -2.02
N LYS A 782 -20.02 18.16 -3.00
CA LYS A 782 -20.27 17.48 -4.28
C LYS A 782 -19.46 16.19 -4.46
N TRP A 783 -18.63 15.81 -3.49
CA TRP A 783 -17.78 14.63 -3.62
C TRP A 783 -18.58 13.33 -3.63
N SER A 784 -18.13 12.39 -4.45
CA SER A 784 -18.69 11.04 -4.60
C SER A 784 -17.75 9.99 -3.99
N ALA A 785 -18.19 8.73 -3.89
CA ALA A 785 -17.30 7.64 -3.49
C ALA A 785 -16.08 7.48 -4.41
N SER A 786 -16.19 7.80 -5.70
CA SER A 786 -15.03 7.85 -6.63
C SER A 786 -14.04 8.92 -6.18
N THR A 787 -14.54 10.12 -5.88
CA THR A 787 -13.75 11.26 -5.40
C THR A 787 -13.02 10.97 -4.08
N LEU A 788 -13.65 10.19 -3.19
CA LEU A 788 -13.02 9.76 -1.93
C LEU A 788 -11.96 8.66 -2.16
N ASN A 789 -12.15 7.77 -3.14
CA ASN A 789 -11.12 6.82 -3.56
C ASN A 789 -9.91 7.52 -4.20
N GLU A 790 -10.16 8.49 -5.08
CA GLU A 790 -9.13 9.30 -5.78
C GLU A 790 -8.33 10.22 -4.84
N LEU A 791 -8.82 10.47 -3.62
CA LEU A 791 -8.16 11.29 -2.58
C LEU A 791 -7.84 10.48 -1.30
N SER A 792 -7.82 9.15 -1.40
CA SER A 792 -7.77 8.23 -0.25
C SER A 792 -6.47 8.29 0.56
N GLY A 793 -5.32 8.54 -0.07
CA GLY A 793 -4.05 8.77 0.62
C GLY A 793 -3.99 10.11 1.36
N LEU A 794 -4.73 11.12 0.86
CA LEU A 794 -4.94 12.40 1.55
C LEU A 794 -6.03 12.33 2.65
N PHE A 795 -6.78 11.23 2.78
CA PHE A 795 -7.91 11.13 3.73
C PHE A 795 -7.51 11.40 5.19
N ARG A 796 -6.28 11.05 5.57
CA ARG A 796 -5.70 11.36 6.89
C ARG A 796 -5.66 12.85 7.24
N LEU A 797 -5.72 13.73 6.24
CA LEU A 797 -5.74 15.19 6.40
C LEU A 797 -7.15 15.77 6.50
N PHE A 798 -8.21 14.97 6.29
CA PHE A 798 -9.58 15.48 6.23
C PHE A 798 -10.04 15.89 7.63
N ASP A 799 -10.05 17.20 7.86
CA ASP A 799 -10.46 17.77 9.13
C ASP A 799 -11.99 17.71 9.34
N ARG A 800 -12.40 18.14 10.54
CA ARG A 800 -13.81 18.19 10.94
C ARG A 800 -14.68 19.12 10.08
N ASN A 801 -14.08 20.05 9.34
CA ASN A 801 -14.75 21.01 8.46
C ASN A 801 -14.87 20.49 7.01
N ILE A 802 -13.95 19.65 6.55
CA ILE A 802 -14.07 18.86 5.31
C ILE A 802 -15.11 17.75 5.52
N LEU A 803 -14.93 16.90 6.55
CA LEU A 803 -15.78 15.72 6.79
C LEU A 803 -17.27 16.05 6.96
N GLN A 804 -17.60 17.18 7.60
CA GLN A 804 -19.00 17.61 7.80
C GLN A 804 -19.67 18.19 6.55
N LYS A 805 -18.90 18.52 5.50
CA LYS A 805 -19.46 18.98 4.22
C LYS A 805 -19.79 17.83 3.28
N ILE A 806 -19.16 16.66 3.46
CA ILE A 806 -19.40 15.48 2.62
C ILE A 806 -20.80 14.90 2.92
N PRO A 807 -21.62 14.59 1.90
CA PRO A 807 -22.94 13.99 2.10
C PRO A 807 -22.86 12.67 2.90
N GLN A 808 -23.62 12.56 3.98
CA GLN A 808 -23.52 11.42 4.91
C GLN A 808 -23.95 10.07 4.28
N ASN A 809 -24.84 10.12 3.27
CA ASN A 809 -25.21 8.96 2.47
C ASN A 809 -24.09 8.49 1.51
N VAL A 810 -23.04 9.29 1.31
CA VAL A 810 -21.81 8.90 0.61
C VAL A 810 -20.73 8.52 1.62
N LEU A 811 -20.53 9.36 2.66
CA LEU A 811 -19.45 9.18 3.62
C LEU A 811 -19.59 7.91 4.46
N THR A 812 -20.77 7.60 5.00
CA THR A 812 -20.92 6.45 5.92
C THR A 812 -20.76 5.09 5.23
N PRO A 813 -21.37 4.82 4.05
CA PRO A 813 -21.12 3.57 3.32
C PRO A 813 -19.67 3.46 2.82
N TRP A 814 -19.08 4.56 2.34
CA TRP A 814 -17.68 4.58 1.92
C TRP A 814 -16.73 4.31 3.09
N LEU A 815 -16.95 4.94 4.24
CA LEU A 815 -16.20 4.66 5.47
C LEU A 815 -16.28 3.18 5.84
N LYS A 816 -17.46 2.54 5.79
CA LYS A 816 -17.54 1.12 6.17
C LYS A 816 -16.65 0.21 5.30
N SER A 817 -16.49 0.50 4.01
CA SER A 817 -15.53 -0.22 3.15
C SER A 817 -14.08 0.21 3.45
N PHE A 818 -13.83 1.52 3.49
CA PHE A 818 -12.49 2.09 3.66
C PHE A 818 -11.81 1.74 4.99
N MET A 819 -12.56 1.64 6.09
CA MET A 819 -12.00 1.31 7.41
C MET A 819 -11.59 -0.17 7.50
N HIS A 820 -12.23 -1.05 6.72
CA HIS A 820 -11.97 -2.49 6.67
C HIS A 820 -10.75 -2.81 5.80
N ASP A 821 -10.73 -2.28 4.57
CA ASP A 821 -9.66 -2.49 3.58
C ASP A 821 -8.58 -1.37 3.63
N SER A 822 -8.43 -0.70 4.79
CA SER A 822 -7.60 0.51 4.91
C SER A 822 -6.08 0.24 4.86
N PRO A 823 -5.30 1.01 4.08
CA PRO A 823 -3.85 1.04 4.21
C PRO A 823 -3.36 1.95 5.35
N LEU A 824 -4.25 2.75 5.98
CA LEU A 824 -3.86 3.71 7.00
C LEU A 824 -3.68 3.04 8.38
N PRO A 825 -2.60 3.36 9.13
CA PRO A 825 -2.45 2.93 10.52
C PRO A 825 -3.65 3.29 11.40
N ARG A 826 -3.96 2.40 12.34
CA ARG A 826 -5.09 2.49 13.28
C ARG A 826 -5.12 3.81 14.06
N GLU A 827 -3.97 4.41 14.32
CA GLU A 827 -3.78 5.67 15.05
C GLU A 827 -4.30 6.85 14.21
N GLN A 828 -4.08 6.82 12.90
CA GLN A 828 -4.61 7.81 11.96
C GLN A 828 -6.13 7.66 11.83
N LEU A 829 -6.62 6.42 11.75
CA LEU A 829 -8.05 6.10 11.75
C LEU A 829 -8.74 6.58 13.05
N ALA A 830 -8.11 6.44 14.21
CA ALA A 830 -8.62 6.98 15.48
C ALA A 830 -8.66 8.52 15.51
N SER A 831 -7.72 9.19 14.82
CA SER A 831 -7.76 10.65 14.61
C SER A 831 -8.95 11.08 13.73
N ILE A 832 -9.25 10.30 12.68
CA ILE A 832 -10.44 10.52 11.84
C ILE A 832 -11.73 10.31 12.64
N VAL A 833 -11.84 9.23 13.44
CA VAL A 833 -12.97 8.99 14.37
C VAL A 833 -13.17 10.17 15.32
N LYS A 834 -12.09 10.70 15.90
CA LYS A 834 -12.11 11.90 16.76
C LYS A 834 -12.66 13.14 16.05
N ASN A 835 -12.41 13.31 14.76
CA ASN A 835 -12.98 14.41 13.96
C ASN A 835 -14.47 14.19 13.64
N LEU A 836 -14.89 12.95 13.38
CA LEU A 836 -16.29 12.58 13.13
C LEU A 836 -17.18 12.77 14.37
N LEU A 837 -16.67 12.46 15.56
CA LEU A 837 -17.40 12.56 16.83
C LEU A 837 -17.91 13.99 17.13
N PRO A 838 -19.03 14.14 17.87
CA PRO A 838 -19.62 15.45 18.21
C PRO A 838 -18.78 16.22 19.25
N SER A 839 -18.31 17.43 18.93
CA SER A 839 -17.55 18.29 19.86
C SER A 839 -18.35 18.93 21.01
N ARG A 840 -19.59 18.50 21.26
CA ARG A 840 -20.45 19.07 22.32
C ARG A 840 -21.31 17.97 22.95
N TRP A 841 -20.86 17.47 24.09
CA TRP A 841 -21.42 16.29 24.74
C TRP A 841 -22.59 16.63 25.66
N LYS A 842 -23.59 15.73 25.74
CA LYS A 842 -24.51 15.65 26.87
C LYS A 842 -23.89 14.72 27.92
N ARG A 843 -23.97 15.07 29.21
CA ARG A 843 -23.55 14.15 30.27
C ARG A 843 -24.61 13.05 30.41
N ALA A 844 -24.33 11.85 29.90
CA ALA A 844 -25.09 10.66 30.21
C ALA A 844 -24.65 10.12 31.59
N ALA A 845 -25.60 9.89 32.49
CA ALA A 845 -25.36 9.18 33.76
C ALA A 845 -25.76 7.70 33.67
N GLU A 846 -26.60 7.36 32.69
CA GLU A 846 -27.17 6.05 32.41
C GLU A 846 -27.12 5.83 30.88
N CYS A 847 -27.14 4.56 30.44
CA CYS A 847 -27.15 4.25 29.02
C CYS A 847 -28.50 4.65 28.38
N PRO A 848 -28.52 5.38 27.25
CA PRO A 848 -29.76 5.65 26.51
C PRO A 848 -30.42 4.35 26.04
N ALA A 849 -31.74 4.25 26.15
CA ALA A 849 -32.49 3.03 25.81
C ALA A 849 -32.36 2.62 24.32
N ASP A 850 -32.12 3.58 23.45
CA ASP A 850 -31.83 3.45 22.02
C ASP A 850 -30.37 3.10 21.69
N LYS A 851 -29.46 3.13 22.68
CA LYS A 851 -28.02 2.87 22.54
C LYS A 851 -27.54 1.65 23.33
N THR A 852 -28.38 0.63 23.47
CA THR A 852 -27.93 -0.65 24.05
C THR A 852 -26.95 -1.35 23.09
N ILE A 853 -25.78 -1.77 23.58
CA ILE A 853 -24.77 -2.45 22.77
C ILE A 853 -25.23 -3.90 22.55
N THR A 854 -25.76 -4.17 21.36
CA THR A 854 -26.11 -5.52 20.88
C THR A 854 -24.89 -6.26 20.35
N GLU A 855 -25.03 -7.56 20.09
CA GLU A 855 -24.00 -8.38 19.43
C GLU A 855 -23.58 -7.81 18.05
N GLU A 856 -24.55 -7.31 17.29
CA GLU A 856 -24.32 -6.69 15.97
C GLU A 856 -23.48 -5.41 16.11
N VAL A 857 -23.81 -4.55 17.09
CA VAL A 857 -23.08 -3.30 17.38
C VAL A 857 -21.70 -3.57 17.97
N ALA A 858 -21.56 -4.57 18.83
CA ALA A 858 -20.28 -5.00 19.41
C ALA A 858 -19.30 -5.56 18.38
N MET A 859 -19.82 -5.98 17.22
CA MET A 859 -19.08 -6.51 16.07
C MET A 859 -18.96 -5.49 14.91
N ASP A 860 -19.50 -4.27 15.01
CA ASP A 860 -19.37 -3.28 13.93
C ASP A 860 -18.07 -2.46 14.08
N GLU A 861 -17.24 -2.44 13.04
CA GLU A 861 -16.02 -1.63 12.98
C GLU A 861 -16.28 -0.12 13.11
N LEU A 862 -17.51 0.33 12.82
CA LEU A 862 -17.95 1.71 13.04
C LEU A 862 -18.44 1.99 14.48
N MET A 863 -18.44 1.01 15.40
CA MET A 863 -18.76 1.23 16.81
C MET A 863 -18.06 2.47 17.45
N PRO A 864 -16.79 2.81 17.12
CA PRO A 864 -16.14 4.03 17.61
C PRO A 864 -16.82 5.36 17.26
N ILE A 865 -17.65 5.44 16.20
CA ILE A 865 -18.39 6.67 15.85
C ILE A 865 -19.80 6.71 16.46
N TYR A 866 -20.31 5.59 16.97
CA TYR A 866 -21.66 5.48 17.52
C TYR A 866 -21.77 5.96 18.99
N TYR A 867 -20.67 5.93 19.75
CA TYR A 867 -20.63 6.22 21.18
C TYR A 867 -19.56 7.27 21.53
N THR A 868 -19.92 8.34 22.24
CA THR A 868 -18.92 9.16 22.94
C THR A 868 -18.26 8.36 24.08
N PRO A 869 -17.11 8.79 24.65
CA PRO A 869 -16.50 8.11 25.79
C PRO A 869 -17.45 7.91 26.97
N GLU A 870 -18.30 8.91 27.26
CA GLU A 870 -19.29 8.87 28.34
C GLU A 870 -20.42 7.87 28.05
N GLU A 871 -20.94 7.85 26.81
CA GLU A 871 -21.95 6.89 26.38
C GLU A 871 -21.39 5.46 26.41
N LEU A 872 -20.14 5.26 25.98
CA LEU A 872 -19.45 3.97 26.02
C LEU A 872 -19.24 3.50 27.48
N GLN A 873 -18.85 4.39 28.39
CA GLN A 873 -18.69 4.08 29.82
C GLN A 873 -20.03 3.69 30.48
N ALA A 874 -21.14 4.28 30.03
CA ALA A 874 -22.48 3.98 30.54
C ALA A 874 -23.08 2.68 29.93
N CYS A 875 -22.89 2.44 28.64
CA CYS A 875 -23.52 1.34 27.91
C CYS A 875 -22.71 0.03 27.88
N LEU A 876 -21.37 0.09 27.93
CA LEU A 876 -20.54 -1.11 27.82
C LEU A 876 -20.52 -1.91 29.12
N GLN A 877 -20.89 -3.19 29.04
CA GLN A 877 -20.78 -4.15 30.14
C GLN A 877 -19.42 -4.86 30.09
N GLY A 878 -18.81 -5.12 31.25
CA GLY A 878 -17.50 -5.80 31.33
C GLY A 878 -17.52 -7.21 30.70
N VAL A 879 -18.64 -7.93 30.82
CA VAL A 879 -18.82 -9.26 30.19
C VAL A 879 -18.84 -9.18 28.66
N THR A 880 -19.47 -8.15 28.08
CA THR A 880 -19.48 -7.91 26.62
C THR A 880 -18.08 -7.56 26.12
N LEU A 881 -17.36 -6.71 26.87
CA LEU A 881 -15.98 -6.37 26.52
C LEU A 881 -15.05 -7.58 26.58
N VAL A 882 -15.17 -8.45 27.60
CA VAL A 882 -14.34 -9.66 27.69
C VAL A 882 -14.67 -10.67 26.57
N ALA A 883 -15.95 -10.82 26.21
CA ALA A 883 -16.36 -11.71 25.12
C ALA A 883 -15.81 -11.28 23.74
N HIS A 884 -15.71 -9.96 23.51
CA HIS A 884 -15.37 -9.36 22.22
C HIS A 884 -14.04 -8.57 22.25
N LEU A 885 -13.17 -8.87 23.22
CA LEU A 885 -11.95 -8.12 23.50
C LEU A 885 -11.02 -8.05 22.28
N ALA A 886 -10.79 -9.20 21.63
CA ALA A 886 -9.91 -9.30 20.47
C ALA A 886 -10.39 -8.48 19.27
N GLN A 887 -11.71 -8.27 19.13
CA GLN A 887 -12.34 -7.47 18.08
C GLN A 887 -12.30 -5.97 18.44
N MET A 888 -12.81 -5.61 19.63
CA MET A 888 -12.86 -4.22 20.10
C MET A 888 -11.47 -3.59 20.24
N ALA A 889 -10.44 -4.37 20.54
CA ALA A 889 -9.06 -3.90 20.59
C ALA A 889 -8.46 -3.54 19.21
N GLN A 890 -9.02 -4.06 18.11
CA GLN A 890 -8.63 -3.68 16.75
C GLN A 890 -9.31 -2.38 16.31
N TYR A 891 -10.56 -2.15 16.73
CA TYR A 891 -11.36 -1.00 16.30
C TYR A 891 -10.73 0.36 16.65
N PRO A 892 -10.84 1.37 15.76
CA PRO A 892 -10.19 2.68 15.85
C PRO A 892 -10.82 3.64 16.89
N PHE A 893 -11.11 3.12 18.08
CA PHE A 893 -11.42 3.92 19.27
C PHE A 893 -10.35 4.98 19.55
N THR A 894 -10.81 6.17 19.91
CA THR A 894 -9.99 7.27 20.44
C THR A 894 -9.43 6.95 21.82
N ASP A 895 -8.34 7.63 22.22
CA ASP A 895 -7.70 7.48 23.53
C ASP A 895 -8.67 7.52 24.71
N GLN A 896 -9.70 8.37 24.63
CA GLN A 896 -10.72 8.52 25.67
C GLN A 896 -11.67 7.32 25.74
N GLN A 897 -11.99 6.71 24.59
CA GLN A 897 -12.76 5.46 24.54
C GLN A 897 -11.89 4.26 24.98
N LEU A 898 -10.60 4.24 24.64
CA LEU A 898 -9.66 3.20 25.08
C LEU A 898 -9.42 3.21 26.60
N ALA A 899 -9.31 4.40 27.21
CA ALA A 899 -9.28 4.53 28.66
C ALA A 899 -10.54 3.96 29.33
N VAL A 900 -11.71 4.08 28.69
CA VAL A 900 -12.97 3.45 29.13
C VAL A 900 -12.90 1.91 28.99
N LEU A 901 -12.37 1.38 27.88
CA LEU A 901 -12.17 -0.08 27.74
C LEU A 901 -11.21 -0.61 28.83
N LYS A 902 -10.06 0.05 29.05
CA LYS A 902 -9.10 -0.35 30.10
C LYS A 902 -9.76 -0.34 31.49
N LYS A 903 -10.51 0.72 31.82
CA LYS A 903 -11.23 0.83 33.09
C LYS A 903 -12.25 -0.30 33.29
N LYS A 904 -12.98 -0.70 32.24
CA LYS A 904 -13.91 -1.84 32.28
C LYS A 904 -13.20 -3.19 32.47
N LEU A 905 -11.98 -3.35 31.95
CA LEU A 905 -11.14 -4.53 32.23
C LEU A 905 -10.58 -4.51 33.65
N ASP A 906 -10.16 -3.35 34.17
CA ASP A 906 -9.71 -3.19 35.56
C ASP A 906 -10.84 -3.48 36.58
N GLU A 907 -12.08 -3.07 36.26
CA GLU A 907 -13.29 -3.39 37.01
C GLU A 907 -13.58 -4.91 37.03
N MET A 908 -13.27 -5.64 35.95
CA MET A 908 -13.43 -7.10 35.86
C MET A 908 -12.28 -7.89 36.49
N TYR A 909 -11.06 -7.34 36.50
CA TYR A 909 -9.82 -8.03 36.87
C TYR A 909 -8.94 -7.20 37.84
N PRO A 910 -9.45 -6.83 39.04
CA PRO A 910 -8.74 -5.93 39.96
C PRO A 910 -7.35 -6.45 40.39
N ASN A 911 -7.22 -7.76 40.51
CA ASN A 911 -5.99 -8.47 40.90
C ASN A 911 -5.00 -8.68 39.74
N GLY A 912 -5.25 -8.15 38.55
CA GLY A 912 -4.44 -8.34 37.35
C GLY A 912 -5.09 -9.27 36.32
N TYR A 913 -4.68 -9.11 35.06
CA TYR A 913 -5.27 -9.80 33.92
C TYR A 913 -4.78 -11.26 33.84
N PRO A 914 -5.67 -12.25 33.63
CA PRO A 914 -5.26 -13.62 33.32
C PRO A 914 -4.38 -13.69 32.07
N GLU A 915 -3.34 -14.52 32.09
CA GLU A 915 -2.36 -14.60 30.98
C GLU A 915 -3.04 -14.89 29.63
N LYS A 916 -4.14 -15.66 29.61
CA LYS A 916 -4.89 -15.97 28.39
C LYS A 916 -5.55 -14.76 27.68
N ILE A 917 -5.87 -13.68 28.41
CA ILE A 917 -6.48 -12.48 27.81
C ILE A 917 -5.45 -11.42 27.42
N ILE A 918 -4.20 -11.54 27.89
CA ILE A 918 -3.13 -10.58 27.57
C ILE A 918 -2.89 -10.48 26.04
N PRO A 919 -2.84 -11.60 25.27
CA PRO A 919 -2.78 -11.57 23.81
C PRO A 919 -3.95 -10.86 23.09
N ASN A 920 -5.07 -10.61 23.76
CA ASN A 920 -6.25 -10.00 23.16
C ASN A 920 -6.39 -8.51 23.48
N LEU A 921 -5.54 -7.94 24.34
CA LEU A 921 -5.59 -6.51 24.71
C LEU A 921 -5.42 -5.57 23.52
N GLY A 922 -4.70 -5.99 22.47
CA GLY A 922 -4.35 -5.17 21.31
C GLY A 922 -3.90 -3.77 21.73
N VAL A 923 -4.51 -2.73 21.16
CA VAL A 923 -4.20 -1.32 21.48
C VAL A 923 -4.34 -0.96 22.97
N ILE A 924 -5.18 -1.67 23.74
CA ILE A 924 -5.41 -1.36 25.16
C ILE A 924 -4.12 -1.56 25.98
N SER A 925 -3.13 -2.31 25.45
CA SER A 925 -1.80 -2.40 26.06
C SER A 925 -1.05 -1.07 26.12
N SER A 926 -1.37 -0.05 25.30
CA SER A 926 -0.74 1.27 25.41
C SER A 926 -1.18 2.05 26.67
N PHE A 927 -2.33 1.67 27.26
CA PHE A 927 -2.86 2.23 28.50
C PHE A 927 -2.47 1.40 29.74
N VAL A 928 -1.71 0.31 29.58
CA VAL A 928 -1.23 -0.51 30.68
C VAL A 928 -0.15 0.24 31.46
N THR A 929 -0.28 0.24 32.79
CA THR A 929 0.68 0.88 33.69
C THR A 929 1.71 -0.12 34.23
N ILE A 930 2.81 0.40 34.77
CA ILE A 930 3.81 -0.41 35.51
C ILE A 930 3.14 -1.17 36.67
N ASP A 931 2.13 -0.61 37.32
CA ASP A 931 1.41 -1.25 38.43
C ASP A 931 0.41 -2.33 37.97
N ASP A 932 -0.03 -2.31 36.71
CA ASP A 932 -0.76 -3.44 36.11
C ASP A 932 0.18 -4.60 35.80
N ILE A 933 1.34 -4.32 35.17
CA ILE A 933 2.36 -5.33 34.84
C ILE A 933 2.90 -6.01 36.12
N LYS A 934 3.02 -5.28 37.24
CA LYS A 934 3.38 -5.87 38.55
C LYS A 934 2.42 -6.97 39.00
N LYS A 935 1.14 -6.94 38.61
CA LYS A 935 0.13 -7.96 38.96
C LYS A 935 0.20 -9.19 38.03
N TRP A 936 0.73 -9.05 36.83
CA TRP A 936 0.73 -10.12 35.83
C TRP A 936 1.68 -11.28 36.16
N ASN A 937 1.35 -12.44 35.62
CA ASN A 937 2.18 -13.64 35.59
C ASN A 937 2.45 -13.96 34.10
N ILE A 938 3.73 -14.10 33.71
CA ILE A 938 4.15 -14.25 32.31
C ILE A 938 4.91 -15.57 32.22
N THR A 939 4.19 -16.67 32.07
CA THR A 939 4.75 -18.03 32.15
C THR A 939 5.30 -18.53 30.83
N SER A 940 4.89 -17.97 29.68
CA SER A 940 5.28 -18.47 28.36
C SER A 940 6.09 -17.49 27.52
N ALA A 941 7.00 -18.03 26.69
CA ALA A 941 7.72 -17.26 25.69
C ALA A 941 6.79 -16.70 24.58
N ASP A 942 5.65 -17.34 24.35
CA ASP A 942 4.63 -16.88 23.39
C ASP A 942 3.94 -15.60 23.91
N THR A 943 3.64 -15.53 25.21
CA THR A 943 3.14 -14.33 25.90
C THR A 943 4.17 -13.21 25.89
N LEU A 944 5.44 -13.53 26.14
CA LEU A 944 6.55 -12.55 26.07
C LEU A 944 6.69 -11.98 24.65
N ALA A 945 6.60 -12.83 23.62
CA ALA A 945 6.64 -12.42 22.22
C ALA A 945 5.49 -11.49 21.86
N PHE A 946 4.26 -11.80 22.29
CA PHE A 946 3.13 -10.89 22.12
C PHE A 946 3.38 -9.53 22.81
N LEU A 947 3.71 -9.55 24.11
CA LEU A 947 3.84 -8.33 24.90
C LEU A 947 4.93 -7.37 24.40
N LEU A 948 6.05 -7.90 23.92
CA LEU A 948 7.12 -7.08 23.35
C LEU A 948 6.86 -6.68 21.89
N SER A 949 6.01 -7.40 21.15
CA SER A 949 5.61 -7.02 19.78
C SER A 949 4.73 -5.76 19.73
N ASN A 950 4.05 -5.42 20.84
CA ASN A 950 3.33 -4.15 21.01
C ASN A 950 4.26 -2.97 21.34
N GLU A 951 5.57 -3.13 21.15
CA GLU A 951 6.60 -2.09 21.24
C GLU A 951 6.63 -1.24 22.55
N PRO A 952 6.35 -1.80 23.75
CA PRO A 952 6.20 -1.02 24.99
C PRO A 952 7.44 -0.19 25.38
N PRO A 953 7.27 0.90 26.15
CA PRO A 953 8.37 1.73 26.66
C PRO A 953 9.40 0.92 27.45
N ASN A 954 10.67 1.33 27.42
CA ASN A 954 11.80 0.56 27.97
C ASN A 954 11.62 0.14 29.45
N GLU A 955 11.03 0.98 30.30
CA GLU A 955 10.76 0.62 31.70
C GLU A 955 9.74 -0.51 31.84
N GLN A 956 8.69 -0.50 31.01
CA GLN A 956 7.69 -1.56 30.95
C GLN A 956 8.27 -2.84 30.35
N ALA A 957 9.02 -2.73 29.25
CA ALA A 957 9.70 -3.87 28.61
C ALA A 957 10.69 -4.54 29.57
N ALA A 958 11.50 -3.77 30.30
CA ALA A 958 12.43 -4.31 31.30
C ALA A 958 11.69 -5.04 32.44
N LEU A 959 10.52 -4.55 32.88
CA LEU A 959 9.69 -5.23 33.87
C LEU A 959 9.04 -6.50 33.32
N ILE A 960 8.53 -6.48 32.08
CA ILE A 960 7.94 -7.63 31.37
C ILE A 960 8.98 -8.75 31.24
N ILE A 961 10.20 -8.44 30.80
CA ILE A 961 11.28 -9.41 30.67
C ILE A 961 11.72 -9.92 32.05
N THR A 962 11.83 -9.04 33.05
CA THR A 962 12.14 -9.43 34.43
C THR A 962 11.08 -10.40 34.98
N LYS A 963 9.80 -10.09 34.81
CA LYS A 963 8.67 -10.96 35.20
C LYS A 963 8.73 -12.35 34.57
N TYR A 964 9.14 -12.45 33.31
CA TYR A 964 9.35 -13.73 32.63
C TYR A 964 10.54 -14.50 33.22
N THR A 965 11.70 -13.85 33.42
CA THR A 965 12.92 -14.53 33.89
C THR A 965 12.94 -14.86 35.38
N ASP A 966 12.26 -14.07 36.21
CA ASP A 966 12.19 -14.27 37.68
C ASP A 966 11.44 -15.57 38.05
N LEU A 967 10.61 -16.08 37.14
CA LEU A 967 9.95 -17.38 37.22
C LEU A 967 10.86 -18.56 36.83
N GLY A 968 12.13 -18.30 36.49
CA GLY A 968 13.11 -19.30 36.07
C GLY A 968 13.04 -19.68 34.58
N ASN A 969 12.26 -18.96 33.76
CA ASN A 969 12.10 -19.30 32.35
C ASN A 969 13.39 -19.03 31.53
N PRO A 970 13.71 -19.89 30.54
CA PRO A 970 14.93 -19.79 29.76
C PRO A 970 14.83 -18.72 28.66
N LEU A 971 15.95 -18.04 28.38
CA LEU A 971 16.10 -17.22 27.16
C LEU A 971 16.34 -18.13 25.93
N ASN A 972 15.30 -18.84 25.52
CA ASN A 972 15.27 -19.65 24.31
C ASN A 972 15.16 -18.78 23.05
N VAL A 973 15.18 -19.40 21.87
CA VAL A 973 15.13 -18.71 20.57
C VAL A 973 13.88 -17.82 20.45
N THR A 974 12.71 -18.32 20.87
CA THR A 974 11.46 -17.54 20.89
C THR A 974 11.58 -16.29 21.76
N ALA A 975 12.12 -16.41 22.98
CA ALA A 975 12.31 -15.29 23.90
C ALA A 975 13.37 -14.29 23.42
N LEU A 976 14.48 -14.75 22.84
CA LEU A 976 15.50 -13.87 22.24
C LEU A 976 14.94 -13.10 21.03
N ASN A 977 14.14 -13.76 20.19
CA ASN A 977 13.47 -13.13 19.05
C ASN A 977 12.40 -12.10 19.49
N ALA A 978 11.75 -12.33 20.62
CA ALA A 978 10.82 -11.39 21.25
C ALA A 978 11.51 -10.13 21.81
N ILE A 979 12.67 -10.32 22.44
CA ILE A 979 13.50 -9.24 22.99
C ILE A 979 14.10 -8.39 21.86
N GLY A 980 14.66 -9.05 20.84
CA GLY A 980 15.18 -8.42 19.62
C GLY A 980 16.27 -7.37 19.87
N THR A 981 16.66 -6.66 18.80
CA THR A 981 17.57 -5.50 18.87
C THR A 981 17.04 -4.39 19.79
N ARG A 982 15.72 -4.18 19.84
CA ARG A 982 15.07 -3.10 20.61
C ARG A 982 15.29 -3.22 22.12
N TYR A 983 15.23 -4.44 22.67
CA TYR A 983 15.25 -4.65 24.13
C TYR A 983 16.47 -5.42 24.65
N ILE A 984 17.39 -5.91 23.79
CA ILE A 984 18.59 -6.63 24.24
C ILE A 984 19.45 -5.82 25.22
N CYS A 985 19.48 -4.49 25.06
CA CYS A 985 20.23 -3.59 25.96
C CYS A 985 19.59 -3.42 27.35
N LEU A 986 18.35 -3.90 27.57
CA LEU A 986 17.66 -3.84 28.87
C LEU A 986 17.97 -5.05 29.78
N LEU A 987 18.64 -6.08 29.24
CA LEU A 987 18.98 -7.27 30.00
C LEU A 987 20.07 -6.99 31.04
N LYS A 988 19.79 -7.40 32.28
CA LYS A 988 20.73 -7.37 33.41
C LYS A 988 21.81 -8.44 33.22
N GLU A 989 22.97 -8.28 33.86
CA GLU A 989 24.09 -9.23 33.75
C GLU A 989 23.73 -10.71 34.00
N PRO A 990 22.86 -11.08 34.98
CA PRO A 990 22.43 -12.48 35.13
C PRO A 990 21.64 -13.00 33.92
N GLN A 991 20.73 -12.18 33.37
CA GLN A 991 19.92 -12.52 32.20
C GLN A 991 20.82 -12.67 30.95
N LEU A 992 21.79 -11.76 30.75
CA LEU A 992 22.79 -11.86 29.69
C LEU A 992 23.64 -13.14 29.80
N LYS A 993 23.96 -13.60 31.02
CA LYS A 993 24.70 -14.84 31.23
C LYS A 993 23.89 -16.09 30.85
N MET A 994 22.57 -16.09 31.08
CA MET A 994 21.63 -17.19 30.70
C MET A 994 21.47 -17.40 29.18
N ILE A 995 21.99 -16.51 28.33
CA ILE A 995 21.88 -16.64 26.87
C ILE A 995 22.85 -17.70 26.35
N GLU A 996 22.35 -18.86 25.92
CA GLU A 996 23.21 -19.89 25.33
C GLU A 996 23.66 -19.57 23.89
N PRO A 997 24.91 -19.86 23.49
CA PRO A 997 25.40 -19.64 22.13
C PRO A 997 24.57 -20.37 21.05
N SER A 998 24.02 -21.55 21.36
CA SER A 998 23.09 -22.26 20.48
C SER A 998 21.83 -21.45 20.16
N ASN A 999 21.34 -20.69 21.15
CA ASN A 999 20.12 -19.89 20.99
C ASN A 999 20.43 -18.62 20.19
N LEU A 1000 21.59 -18.00 20.39
CA LEU A 1000 22.08 -16.90 19.53
C LEU A 1000 22.29 -17.35 18.08
N LYS A 1001 22.76 -18.59 17.84
CA LYS A 1001 22.92 -19.13 16.50
C LYS A 1001 21.59 -19.23 15.75
N MET A 1002 20.52 -19.63 16.44
CA MET A 1002 19.19 -19.87 15.86
C MET A 1002 18.27 -18.63 15.92
N ALA A 1003 18.65 -17.58 16.64
CA ALA A 1003 17.90 -16.34 16.71
C ALA A 1003 17.92 -15.55 15.39
N LYS A 1004 16.97 -14.64 15.24
CA LYS A 1004 17.05 -13.51 14.31
C LYS A 1004 18.20 -12.59 14.72
N SER A 1005 18.66 -11.73 13.81
CA SER A 1005 19.75 -10.79 14.08
C SER A 1005 19.43 -9.93 15.30
N LEU A 1006 20.32 -9.96 16.29
CA LEU A 1006 20.34 -9.02 17.41
C LEU A 1006 21.50 -8.07 17.19
N ASP A 1007 21.26 -6.76 17.28
CA ASP A 1007 22.32 -5.76 17.23
C ASP A 1007 22.53 -5.08 18.59
N PRO A 1008 23.62 -5.38 19.32
CA PRO A 1008 23.96 -4.69 20.55
C PRO A 1008 24.73 -3.38 20.34
N SER A 1009 24.86 -2.85 19.12
CA SER A 1009 25.61 -1.61 18.81
C SER A 1009 25.21 -0.40 19.66
N ALA A 1010 23.93 -0.28 20.03
CA ALA A 1010 23.41 0.78 20.89
C ALA A 1010 23.65 0.56 22.40
N CYS A 1011 24.04 -0.65 22.83
CA CYS A 1011 24.13 -1.00 24.25
C CYS A 1011 25.35 -0.42 24.97
N LEU A 1012 25.33 -0.46 26.30
CA LEU A 1012 26.48 -0.21 27.16
C LEU A 1012 27.62 -1.20 26.85
N GLN A 1013 28.86 -0.77 27.08
CA GLN A 1013 30.05 -1.58 26.75
C GLN A 1013 30.11 -2.90 27.53
N SER A 1014 29.64 -2.93 28.78
CA SER A 1014 29.52 -4.16 29.58
C SER A 1014 28.61 -5.20 28.92
N THR A 1015 27.48 -4.79 28.35
CA THR A 1015 26.57 -5.66 27.59
C THR A 1015 27.25 -6.20 26.32
N LYS A 1016 27.94 -5.32 25.58
CA LYS A 1016 28.69 -5.68 24.36
C LYS A 1016 29.81 -6.68 24.64
N ASP A 1017 30.58 -6.44 25.70
CA ASP A 1017 31.70 -7.28 26.13
C ASP A 1017 31.24 -8.69 26.59
N ILE A 1018 29.98 -8.85 27.05
CA ILE A 1018 29.38 -10.16 27.37
C ILE A 1018 28.82 -10.86 26.12
N LEU A 1019 28.20 -10.12 25.20
CA LEU A 1019 27.54 -10.69 24.02
C LEU A 1019 28.53 -11.08 22.90
N TYR A 1020 29.60 -10.31 22.66
CA TYR A 1020 30.56 -10.62 21.61
C TYR A 1020 31.22 -12.01 21.75
N PRO A 1021 31.71 -12.45 22.95
CA PRO A 1021 32.24 -13.80 23.12
C PRO A 1021 31.22 -14.90 22.83
N LYS A 1022 29.97 -14.72 23.28
CA LYS A 1022 28.87 -15.68 23.03
C LYS A 1022 28.51 -15.76 21.55
N ALA A 1023 28.47 -14.64 20.83
CA ALA A 1023 28.25 -14.60 19.38
C ALA A 1023 29.42 -15.22 18.59
N LYS A 1024 30.66 -14.91 18.97
CA LYS A 1024 31.88 -15.52 18.39
C LYS A 1024 31.90 -17.04 18.56
N GLN A 1025 31.38 -17.56 19.68
CA GLN A 1025 31.19 -18.99 19.89
C GLN A 1025 30.04 -19.55 19.04
N ALA A 1026 28.90 -18.86 18.99
CA ALA A 1026 27.70 -19.25 18.23
C ALA A 1026 27.94 -19.41 16.72
N PHE A 1027 28.79 -18.58 16.13
CA PHE A 1027 29.11 -18.59 14.69
C PHE A 1027 30.49 -19.18 14.37
N SER A 1028 31.12 -19.87 15.34
CA SER A 1028 32.52 -20.33 15.23
C SER A 1028 32.77 -21.34 14.10
N ASP A 1029 31.76 -22.13 13.72
CA ASP A 1029 31.80 -23.08 12.60
C ASP A 1029 31.80 -22.40 11.23
N GLN A 1030 31.18 -21.23 11.11
CA GLN A 1030 31.11 -20.48 9.85
C GLN A 1030 32.38 -19.66 9.57
N ARG A 1031 33.37 -19.66 10.48
CA ARG A 1031 34.56 -18.79 10.42
C ARG A 1031 35.38 -18.84 9.11
N ASN A 1032 35.29 -19.94 8.36
CA ASN A 1032 36.00 -20.10 7.08
C ASN A 1032 35.16 -19.67 5.86
N GLN A 1033 33.90 -19.27 6.04
CA GLN A 1033 32.99 -18.83 4.98
C GLN A 1033 32.90 -17.29 5.00
N PHE A 1034 33.61 -16.64 4.09
CA PHE A 1034 33.50 -15.20 3.87
C PHE A 1034 32.74 -14.93 2.56
N PRO A 1035 31.89 -13.89 2.49
CA PRO A 1035 31.63 -12.86 3.51
C PRO A 1035 30.65 -13.27 4.63
N ALA A 1036 30.06 -14.47 4.58
CA ALA A 1036 29.01 -14.92 5.49
C ALA A 1036 29.32 -14.76 7.00
N TYR A 1037 30.51 -15.15 7.47
CA TYR A 1037 30.92 -15.00 8.87
C TYR A 1037 30.94 -13.53 9.31
N TYR A 1038 31.44 -12.62 8.45
CA TYR A 1038 31.43 -11.19 8.73
C TYR A 1038 29.99 -10.67 8.88
N ASN A 1039 29.07 -11.07 7.99
CA ASN A 1039 27.66 -10.69 8.05
C ASN A 1039 26.97 -11.14 9.36
N LEU A 1040 27.37 -12.27 9.95
CA LEU A 1040 26.86 -12.77 11.24
C LEU A 1040 27.45 -12.05 12.45
N ILE A 1041 28.77 -11.79 12.45
CA ILE A 1041 29.47 -11.21 13.61
C ILE A 1041 29.43 -9.67 13.64
N LYS A 1042 29.21 -9.00 12.50
CA LYS A 1042 29.24 -7.53 12.34
C LYS A 1042 28.53 -6.75 13.48
N PRO A 1043 27.28 -7.06 13.89
CA PRO A 1043 26.58 -6.29 14.94
C PRO A 1043 27.32 -6.31 16.30
N TYR A 1044 28.01 -7.42 16.59
CA TYR A 1044 28.71 -7.64 17.85
C TYR A 1044 30.12 -7.02 17.88
N LEU A 1045 30.64 -6.48 16.77
CA LEU A 1045 32.03 -5.98 16.71
C LEU A 1045 32.31 -4.77 17.59
N THR A 1046 31.28 -4.05 18.02
CA THR A 1046 31.38 -3.01 19.06
C THR A 1046 31.82 -3.56 20.44
N GLY A 1047 31.73 -4.88 20.65
CA GLY A 1047 32.27 -5.61 21.81
C GLY A 1047 33.59 -6.35 21.55
N ALA A 1048 34.16 -6.27 20.34
CA ALA A 1048 35.35 -7.03 19.99
C ALA A 1048 36.63 -6.47 20.65
N PRO A 1049 37.52 -7.32 21.19
CA PRO A 1049 38.88 -6.94 21.57
C PRO A 1049 39.77 -6.78 20.32
N GLY A 1050 40.91 -6.10 20.44
CA GLY A 1050 41.84 -5.87 19.33
C GLY A 1050 42.31 -7.15 18.62
N GLU A 1051 42.48 -8.26 19.36
CA GLU A 1051 42.77 -9.59 18.79
C GLU A 1051 41.66 -10.12 17.88
N GLY A 1052 40.40 -9.81 18.20
CA GLY A 1052 39.24 -10.19 17.39
C GLY A 1052 39.15 -9.39 16.09
N LEU A 1053 39.58 -8.13 16.11
CA LEU A 1053 39.67 -7.28 14.93
C LEU A 1053 40.87 -7.68 14.04
N ARG A 1054 42.04 -7.95 14.63
CA ARG A 1054 43.23 -8.51 13.94
C ARG A 1054 43.00 -9.94 13.40
N ALA A 1055 41.97 -10.63 13.86
CA ALA A 1055 41.54 -11.90 13.28
C ALA A 1055 40.68 -11.73 12.01
N LEU A 1056 40.06 -10.56 11.81
CA LEU A 1056 39.20 -10.21 10.67
C LEU A 1056 39.94 -9.37 9.61
N SER A 1057 40.99 -8.64 9.99
CA SER A 1057 41.82 -7.86 9.05
C SER A 1057 42.51 -8.73 7.98
N LYS A 1058 42.60 -10.05 8.21
CA LYS A 1058 43.25 -11.00 7.29
C LYS A 1058 42.42 -11.31 6.05
N ASP A 1059 41.10 -11.14 6.14
CA ASP A 1059 40.14 -11.64 5.15
C ASP A 1059 39.57 -10.51 4.27
N ASN A 1060 40.22 -9.33 4.28
CA ASN A 1060 39.88 -8.13 3.49
C ASN A 1060 38.38 -7.79 3.47
N ILE A 1061 37.76 -7.73 4.65
CA ILE A 1061 36.29 -7.77 4.83
C ILE A 1061 35.51 -6.55 4.31
N ASN A 1062 36.18 -5.52 3.77
CA ASN A 1062 35.56 -4.30 3.24
C ASN A 1062 34.57 -3.65 4.24
N MET A 1063 34.97 -3.54 5.50
CA MET A 1063 34.21 -2.90 6.57
C MET A 1063 33.84 -1.47 6.19
N ASP A 1064 32.56 -1.13 6.31
CA ASP A 1064 32.07 0.23 6.10
C ASP A 1064 32.60 1.18 7.19
N ILE A 1065 32.85 2.43 6.79
CA ILE A 1065 33.45 3.43 7.66
C ILE A 1065 32.58 3.73 8.91
N GLY A 1066 31.26 3.57 8.82
CA GLY A 1066 30.34 3.70 9.96
C GLY A 1066 30.61 2.62 11.02
N THR A 1067 30.65 1.35 10.61
CA THR A 1067 31.00 0.22 11.49
C THR A 1067 32.39 0.43 12.10
N PHE A 1068 33.41 0.78 11.31
CA PHE A 1068 34.75 1.07 11.82
C PHE A 1068 34.77 2.17 12.89
N MET A 1069 34.05 3.27 12.66
CA MET A 1069 34.00 4.40 13.61
C MET A 1069 33.21 4.07 14.89
N SER A 1070 32.37 3.03 14.88
CA SER A 1070 31.64 2.53 16.07
C SER A 1070 32.43 1.54 16.93
N LEU A 1071 33.59 1.08 16.48
CA LEU A 1071 34.38 0.07 17.20
C LEU A 1071 34.91 0.58 18.55
N LYS A 1072 35.08 -0.34 19.49
CA LYS A 1072 35.64 -0.07 20.82
C LYS A 1072 37.02 0.58 20.69
N LYS A 1073 37.14 1.86 21.08
CA LYS A 1073 38.34 2.69 20.90
C LYS A 1073 39.63 1.97 21.27
N ASP A 1074 39.71 1.42 22.48
CA ASP A 1074 40.92 0.75 22.99
C ASP A 1074 41.32 -0.49 22.17
N SER A 1075 40.36 -1.10 21.45
CA SER A 1075 40.64 -2.20 20.53
C SER A 1075 41.19 -1.71 19.19
N VAL A 1076 40.73 -0.54 18.70
CA VAL A 1076 41.24 0.11 17.49
C VAL A 1076 42.65 0.66 17.70
N LEU A 1077 42.94 1.27 18.86
CA LEU A 1077 44.27 1.84 19.16
C LEU A 1077 45.41 0.78 19.16
N ASN A 1078 45.07 -0.51 19.26
CA ASN A 1078 46.00 -1.64 19.23
C ASN A 1078 46.24 -2.23 17.82
N LEU A 1079 45.65 -1.66 16.77
CA LEU A 1079 45.77 -2.12 15.38
C LEU A 1079 46.92 -1.43 14.63
N THR A 1080 47.52 -2.14 13.68
CA THR A 1080 48.54 -1.59 12.76
C THR A 1080 47.90 -0.91 11.53
N ALA A 1081 48.72 -0.25 10.70
CA ALA A 1081 48.27 0.26 9.40
C ALA A 1081 47.73 -0.86 8.49
N ASP A 1082 48.44 -2.00 8.43
CA ASP A 1082 47.99 -3.17 7.66
C ASP A 1082 46.69 -3.79 8.23
N ASP A 1083 46.50 -3.80 9.55
CA ASP A 1083 45.24 -4.23 10.16
C ASP A 1083 44.07 -3.36 9.69
N ILE A 1084 44.21 -2.03 9.70
CA ILE A 1084 43.15 -1.13 9.24
C ILE A 1084 42.91 -1.24 7.73
N LYS A 1085 43.97 -1.39 6.94
CA LYS A 1085 43.88 -1.62 5.49
C LYS A 1085 43.06 -2.88 5.18
N GLY A 1086 43.33 -3.97 5.89
CA GLY A 1086 42.60 -5.24 5.75
C GLY A 1086 41.19 -5.26 6.39
N LEU A 1087 40.88 -4.33 7.29
CA LEU A 1087 39.50 -4.11 7.74
C LEU A 1087 38.70 -3.32 6.71
N LEU A 1088 39.18 -2.14 6.27
CA LEU A 1088 38.39 -1.21 5.46
C LEU A 1088 38.32 -1.58 3.97
N GLY A 1089 39.34 -2.24 3.41
CA GLY A 1089 39.36 -2.60 1.98
C GLY A 1089 39.14 -1.40 1.07
N LEU A 1090 38.14 -1.46 0.18
CA LEU A 1090 37.79 -0.34 -0.72
C LEU A 1090 37.29 0.92 0.01
N ASN A 1091 36.84 0.82 1.27
CA ASN A 1091 36.38 1.98 2.05
C ASN A 1091 37.54 2.76 2.71
N LEU A 1092 38.80 2.41 2.41
CA LEU A 1092 39.98 3.02 3.04
C LEU A 1092 40.06 4.53 2.82
N ASP A 1093 39.67 5.06 1.65
CA ASP A 1093 39.64 6.51 1.39
C ASP A 1093 38.65 7.27 2.29
N ASP A 1094 37.58 6.63 2.75
CA ASP A 1094 36.61 7.26 3.65
C ASP A 1094 37.22 7.51 5.05
N LEU A 1095 38.30 6.82 5.43
CA LEU A 1095 39.05 7.11 6.66
C LEU A 1095 39.63 8.53 6.66
N LYS A 1096 40.01 9.06 5.49
CA LYS A 1096 40.50 10.44 5.34
C LYS A 1096 39.43 11.47 5.69
N LYS A 1097 38.17 11.18 5.36
CA LYS A 1097 37.01 12.02 5.72
C LYS A 1097 36.77 12.03 7.24
N GLN A 1098 37.19 10.97 7.92
CA GLN A 1098 37.06 10.79 9.38
C GLN A 1098 38.31 11.15 10.19
N GLN A 1099 39.39 11.65 9.57
CA GLN A 1099 40.68 11.94 10.25
C GLN A 1099 40.58 12.92 11.45
N SER A 1100 39.50 13.71 11.52
CA SER A 1100 39.21 14.65 12.62
C SER A 1100 38.47 14.04 13.81
N ASN A 1101 37.96 12.80 13.67
CA ASN A 1101 37.01 12.17 14.58
C ASN A 1101 37.61 10.95 15.29
N SER A 1102 37.24 10.71 16.55
CA SER A 1102 37.60 9.48 17.28
C SER A 1102 36.72 8.31 16.80
N PRO A 1103 37.23 7.07 16.66
CA PRO A 1103 38.58 6.61 17.04
C PRO A 1103 39.69 6.92 16.02
N ALA A 1104 39.37 7.16 14.74
CA ALA A 1104 40.36 7.32 13.65
C ALA A 1104 41.48 8.32 13.98
N LYS A 1105 41.13 9.53 14.42
CA LYS A 1105 42.07 10.59 14.83
C LYS A 1105 43.05 10.17 15.91
N ASP A 1106 42.60 9.42 16.90
CA ASP A 1106 43.44 9.03 18.03
C ASP A 1106 44.33 7.84 17.67
N TRP A 1107 43.88 6.96 16.77
CA TRP A 1107 44.72 5.94 16.16
C TRP A 1107 45.82 6.55 15.28
N ILE A 1108 45.48 7.51 14.39
CA ILE A 1108 46.43 8.23 13.52
C ILE A 1108 47.60 8.79 14.35
N ARG A 1109 47.31 9.42 15.48
CA ARG A 1109 48.31 10.06 16.37
C ARG A 1109 49.23 9.07 17.11
N LEU A 1110 48.93 7.78 17.10
CA LEU A 1110 49.78 6.73 17.69
C LEU A 1110 50.63 6.00 16.65
N GLN A 1111 50.29 6.08 15.35
CA GLN A 1111 51.10 5.52 14.28
C GLN A 1111 52.28 6.43 13.92
N ARG A 1112 53.31 5.86 13.31
CA ARG A 1112 54.37 6.65 12.64
C ARG A 1112 53.85 7.21 11.32
N GLN A 1113 54.33 8.38 10.92
CA GLN A 1113 53.92 8.97 9.64
C GLN A 1113 54.29 8.06 8.46
N SER A 1114 55.48 7.45 8.46
CA SER A 1114 55.88 6.45 7.45
C SER A 1114 54.96 5.21 7.35
N GLU A 1115 54.26 4.83 8.43
CA GLU A 1115 53.29 3.73 8.40
C GLU A 1115 51.90 4.19 7.89
N LEU A 1116 51.54 5.46 8.12
CA LEU A 1116 50.35 6.08 7.53
C LEU A 1116 50.52 6.32 6.02
N ASP A 1117 51.72 6.71 5.59
CA ASP A 1117 52.03 7.00 4.18
C ASP A 1117 51.89 5.74 3.29
N LYS A 1118 52.16 4.55 3.84
CA LYS A 1118 51.92 3.24 3.16
C LYS A 1118 50.45 2.97 2.81
N LEU A 1119 49.51 3.69 3.42
CA LEU A 1119 48.09 3.58 3.06
C LEU A 1119 47.75 4.31 1.75
N GLY A 1120 48.63 5.18 1.25
CA GLY A 1120 48.46 5.90 -0.02
C GLY A 1120 47.42 7.04 0.00
N ILE A 1121 46.43 6.99 0.90
CA ILE A 1121 45.33 7.97 0.97
C ILE A 1121 45.76 9.36 1.47
N GLY A 1122 47.00 9.53 1.97
CA GLY A 1122 47.53 10.80 2.45
C GLY A 1122 46.89 11.31 3.74
N LEU A 1123 46.93 10.49 4.80
CA LEU A 1123 46.67 10.91 6.18
C LEU A 1123 47.87 11.67 6.74
N THR A 1124 47.65 12.67 7.61
CA THR A 1124 48.73 13.40 8.27
C THR A 1124 48.48 13.57 9.76
N GLY A 1125 49.56 13.74 10.54
CA GLY A 1125 49.50 13.94 12.00
C GLY A 1125 49.89 12.71 12.82
N GLY A 1126 50.56 11.73 12.19
CA GLY A 1126 51.27 10.67 12.92
C GLY A 1126 52.55 11.16 13.59
N ILE A 1127 53.22 10.26 14.31
CA ILE A 1127 54.51 10.49 14.95
C ILE A 1127 55.59 10.65 13.86
N PRO A 1128 56.36 11.76 13.81
CA PRO A 1128 57.41 11.94 12.82
C PRO A 1128 58.55 10.92 12.98
N ASP A 1129 59.07 10.43 11.86
CA ASP A 1129 60.19 9.48 11.83
C ASP A 1129 61.54 10.19 12.05
N GLY A 1130 61.88 10.43 13.31
CA GLY A 1130 63.17 11.00 13.70
C GLY A 1130 63.29 11.28 15.20
N TYR A 1131 64.46 11.77 15.62
CA TYR A 1131 64.70 12.23 16.99
C TYR A 1131 64.31 13.70 17.14
N ILE A 1132 63.58 14.04 18.20
CA ILE A 1132 63.33 15.44 18.57
C ILE A 1132 64.63 16.03 19.14
N SER A 1133 65.31 16.85 18.34
CA SER A 1133 66.43 17.67 18.84
C SER A 1133 65.88 18.80 19.70
N ILE A 1134 65.94 18.63 21.03
CA ILE A 1134 65.53 19.67 21.99
C ILE A 1134 66.71 20.65 22.13
N PRO A 1135 66.57 21.93 21.68
CA PRO A 1135 67.63 22.91 21.88
C PRO A 1135 67.80 23.20 23.39
N PRO A 1136 69.04 23.37 23.89
CA PRO A 1136 69.28 23.66 25.29
C PRO A 1136 68.66 24.99 25.69
N LYS A 1137 68.23 25.09 26.95
CA LYS A 1137 67.72 26.34 27.53
C LYS A 1137 68.82 27.40 27.49
N PHE A 1138 68.59 28.49 26.74
CA PHE A 1138 69.43 29.67 26.86
C PHE A 1138 69.26 30.31 28.23
N GLU A 1139 70.37 30.47 28.95
CA GLU A 1139 70.43 31.26 30.18
C GLU A 1139 70.24 32.76 29.87
N LYS A 1140 69.70 33.52 30.83
CA LYS A 1140 69.47 34.96 30.65
C LYS A 1140 70.76 35.77 30.87
N PRO A 1141 71.21 36.57 29.90
CA PRO A 1141 72.16 37.64 30.18
C PRO A 1141 71.51 38.72 31.06
N THR A 1142 72.23 39.21 32.06
CA THR A 1142 71.75 40.28 32.95
C THR A 1142 72.49 41.57 32.64
N SER A 1143 71.79 42.60 32.16
CA SER A 1143 72.34 43.97 32.04
C SER A 1143 71.25 45.03 32.10
N ALA A 1144 71.52 46.13 32.79
CA ALA A 1144 70.51 47.09 33.24
C ALA A 1144 70.22 48.24 32.26
N SER A 1145 68.94 48.58 32.15
CA SER A 1145 68.36 49.92 31.97
C SER A 1145 69.19 51.08 31.36
N ARG A 1146 68.62 51.74 30.34
CA ARG A 1146 68.22 53.16 30.45
C ARG A 1146 67.16 53.56 29.40
N ALA A 1147 66.44 54.64 29.69
CA ALA A 1147 65.42 55.25 28.83
C ALA A 1147 66.07 56.27 27.85
N LEU A 1148 65.39 56.99 26.93
CA LEU A 1148 64.17 57.79 27.08
C LEU A 1148 63.77 58.41 25.71
N ARG A 1149 62.48 58.77 25.51
CA ARG A 1149 61.93 59.68 24.44
C ARG A 1149 61.87 59.11 22.99
N THR A 1150 60.94 59.49 22.10
CA THR A 1150 59.68 60.29 22.18
C THR A 1150 58.81 60.04 20.93
N SER A 1151 57.47 60.07 21.08
CA SER A 1151 56.41 60.55 20.13
C SER A 1151 56.46 60.18 18.62
N VAL A 1152 55.35 59.91 17.91
CA VAL A 1152 54.03 60.59 17.92
C VAL A 1152 52.87 59.59 17.65
N SER A 1153 51.70 59.97 18.18
CA SER A 1153 50.29 59.63 17.89
C SER A 1153 49.92 59.08 16.48
N THR A 1154 48.76 58.43 16.22
CA THR A 1154 47.46 58.48 16.96
C THR A 1154 46.51 57.31 16.60
N PHE A 1155 45.43 57.17 17.39
CA PHE A 1155 44.15 56.46 17.15
C PHE A 1155 44.08 54.93 17.38
N HIS A 1156 42.82 54.47 17.54
CA HIS A 1156 42.42 53.55 18.61
C HIS A 1156 41.13 52.77 18.28
N LEU A 1157 40.97 51.63 18.98
CA LEU A 1157 39.68 51.00 19.39
C LEU A 1157 38.68 50.55 18.30
N LEU A 1158 38.64 49.24 18.06
CA LEU A 1158 37.45 48.36 18.16
C LEU A 1158 37.85 46.92 17.77
N PRO A 1159 37.95 45.99 18.74
CA PRO A 1159 36.90 44.97 18.85
C PRO A 1159 36.65 44.52 20.29
N ALA A 1160 35.53 44.96 20.88
CA ALA A 1160 35.10 44.55 22.23
C ALA A 1160 33.59 44.23 22.30
N LEU A 1161 32.97 43.86 21.16
CA LEU A 1161 31.52 43.80 20.98
C LEU A 1161 30.99 42.52 20.30
N LEU A 1162 31.83 41.48 20.15
CA LEU A 1162 31.46 40.22 19.47
C LEU A 1162 31.42 38.98 20.39
N LEU A 1163 31.62 39.15 21.70
CA LEU A 1163 31.61 38.05 22.69
C LEU A 1163 30.34 38.00 23.57
N SER A 1164 29.42 38.97 23.42
CA SER A 1164 28.17 39.05 24.18
C SER A 1164 26.94 38.46 23.47
N PHE A 1165 27.04 38.09 22.18
CA PHE A 1165 25.90 37.67 21.35
C PHE A 1165 25.79 36.15 21.09
N LEU A 1166 26.76 35.35 21.58
CA LEU A 1166 26.86 33.91 21.29
C LEU A 1166 26.38 32.98 22.43
N LEU A 1167 25.82 33.53 23.51
CA LEU A 1167 25.42 32.76 24.72
C LEU A 1167 23.91 32.77 25.01
N THR A 1168 23.08 33.29 24.11
CA THR A 1168 21.61 33.41 24.29
C THR A 1168 20.80 32.71 23.20
N SER A 1169 21.37 31.72 22.51
CA SER A 1169 20.70 30.96 21.44
C SER A 1169 20.61 29.44 21.72
N PHE A 1170 20.92 29.02 22.95
CA PHE A 1170 20.73 27.65 23.44
C PHE A 1170 19.79 27.64 24.65
N LEU A 1171 18.53 28.04 24.43
CA LEU A 1171 17.34 27.73 25.26
C LEU A 1171 16.08 28.38 24.65
N SER A 1172 15.50 27.71 23.66
CA SER A 1172 14.11 27.80 23.19
C SER A 1172 13.77 26.49 22.48
#